data_AF-A0A8B7DWU7-F1
#
_entry.id   AF-A0A8B7DWU7-F1
#
_cell.length_a   1.000
_cell.length_b   1.000
_cell.length_c   1.000
_cell.angle_alpha   90.00
_cell.angle_beta   90.00
_cell.angle_gamma   90.00
#
_symmetry.space_group_name_H-M   'P 1'
#
loop_
_entity.id
_entity.type
_entity.pdbx_description
1 polymer ?
#
loop_
_entity_poly.entity_id
_entity_poly.type
_entity_poly.pdbx_seq_one_letter_code
_entity_poly.pdbx_strand_id
1 'polypeptide(L)'
;MKRKVEAQNTNLIKVKKKKINTTKVLSAEERQRKKTSLYSAPTSEELNQLRENENLYKSNLFRMQIQYLLEEVCLKEKKVKKINDALHLLNTFIKGTCSQSEEHEISGSCLPRGVEFPLPHYISREKIKGKFRYIAPKEITVIGSYLLKTMTKPRTSIDIAVEMPMDCFQPRDSLNFRYYFKRAAYLSWLAFYLKDWELTDSLHFSCTYNQYKPILCLTLKGKSLNSYFINIHLAIPNGVFKLSRFTPLTSNIRTSWFCLNTSKTADSAIPTPHYNSGILSDMLFEDHLKVLYAAIKECPAIREAVCLFKVWLKQRTFKGACTFNGFVGSMFMVYLLKKKQISFNLSSYQIFKIAMHSLATSDWSKNGITICDDANKSLVSFHEKFDVVFVDSTGELNLCADITKLTYNMIRYQATLSLSILDNSMEGGFDPLFIKQQHFLQVADHSFRLNNLVDFHKQLMQNQLHKTLIMDFGGDWLKLVPNIVSEILLSGLDKRVRLLFEKPSEEKQWTVTSCKGIDDFGGYIWFGLLLDPEYSENVLSMGPSADQPEAKTFRKIWGAKSELRRFPDGSINEAVLWPCVNKEETKFICKQIVHHLLQLHCNIPSTNIFYHGGEFNVCLKRKYIETDDHVKNKPGCGEEEGINFIKTFEKLCKEINALENLPLKIHSIDGIDPAFRMTEVNTPLQHITKAGYENKIIAPKFEKKLPRFCPVYNVVLQFETSGKWPDDVLAIQHIKAAFHLKLADSIRSSINIPAVASPGFVDVIKREVLDVEYIRLQIECEDLEKISISSMGTHERSLYKALEDMKVERQAYHGNVFVG
;
A
#
# COMPACT_ATOMS: atom_id res chain seq x y z
N MET A 1 -10.36 43.50 -28.42
CA MET A 1 -10.28 44.11 -29.78
C MET A 1 -10.22 43.02 -30.83
N LYS A 2 -11.05 43.16 -31.87
CA LYS A 2 -11.26 42.25 -33.01
C LYS A 2 -9.96 41.86 -33.73
N ARG A 3 -9.83 40.59 -34.13
CA ARG A 3 -9.18 40.08 -35.37
C ARG A 3 -9.35 38.55 -35.41
N LYS A 4 -10.30 38.08 -36.23
CA LYS A 4 -10.16 37.60 -37.62
C LYS A 4 -9.91 36.09 -37.67
N VAL A 5 -11.00 35.38 -37.92
CA VAL A 5 -11.08 33.97 -38.31
C VAL A 5 -11.31 33.95 -39.81
N GLU A 6 -10.41 33.28 -40.52
CA GLU A 6 -10.49 32.74 -41.88
C GLU A 6 -9.26 31.78 -41.93
N ALA A 7 -9.23 30.58 -42.47
CA ALA A 7 -10.17 29.64 -43.08
C ALA A 7 -9.22 28.63 -43.78
N GLN A 8 -9.40 27.32 -43.60
CA GLN A 8 -9.19 26.23 -44.58
C GLN A 8 -8.75 24.91 -43.90
N ASN A 9 -9.71 24.00 -43.73
CA ASN A 9 -9.69 22.66 -44.34
C ASN A 9 -10.90 21.85 -43.86
N THR A 10 -12.00 22.03 -44.58
CA THR A 10 -13.16 21.14 -44.58
C THR A 10 -12.86 19.91 -45.44
N ASN A 11 -12.68 18.75 -44.84
CA ASN A 11 -12.87 17.47 -45.53
C ASN A 11 -13.94 16.67 -44.77
N LEU A 12 -15.14 16.77 -45.32
CA LEU A 12 -16.36 16.10 -44.90
C LEU A 12 -16.21 14.57 -45.00
N ILE A 13 -16.52 13.91 -43.89
CA ILE A 13 -16.68 12.46 -43.79
C ILE A 13 -17.86 12.05 -44.69
N LYS A 14 -17.55 11.34 -45.78
CA LYS A 14 -18.54 10.67 -46.62
C LYS A 14 -19.21 9.54 -45.82
N VAL A 15 -20.38 9.83 -45.26
CA VAL A 15 -21.31 8.80 -44.79
C VAL A 15 -21.86 8.07 -46.03
N LYS A 16 -21.40 6.84 -46.27
CA LYS A 16 -22.01 5.94 -47.27
C LYS A 16 -23.45 5.65 -46.85
N LYS A 17 -24.42 6.27 -47.53
CA LYS A 17 -25.83 5.85 -47.49
C LYS A 17 -25.91 4.38 -47.91
N LYS A 18 -26.18 3.48 -46.96
CA LYS A 18 -26.58 2.09 -47.24
C LYS A 18 -27.94 2.14 -47.95
N LYS A 19 -28.00 1.64 -49.18
CA LYS A 19 -29.25 1.33 -49.87
C LYS A 19 -30.05 0.37 -48.98
N ILE A 20 -31.28 0.75 -48.65
CA ILE A 20 -32.28 -0.16 -48.09
C ILE A 20 -32.63 -1.11 -49.23
N ASN A 21 -32.04 -2.30 -49.21
CA ASN A 21 -32.48 -3.40 -50.06
C ASN A 21 -33.75 -3.98 -49.44
N THR A 22 -34.75 -4.10 -50.30
CA THR A 22 -36.03 -4.77 -50.13
C THR A 22 -35.94 -6.07 -49.34
N THR A 23 -36.96 -6.27 -48.51
CA THR A 23 -37.21 -7.42 -47.64
C THR A 23 -37.14 -8.73 -48.44
N LYS A 24 -35.98 -9.40 -48.42
CA LYS A 24 -35.89 -10.80 -48.84
C LYS A 24 -36.57 -11.65 -47.78
N VAL A 25 -37.67 -12.31 -48.16
CA VAL A 25 -38.29 -13.36 -47.36
C VAL A 25 -37.30 -14.51 -47.27
N LEU A 26 -36.75 -14.75 -46.08
CA LEU A 26 -35.84 -15.86 -45.80
C LEU A 26 -36.56 -17.20 -46.06
N SER A 27 -35.86 -18.14 -46.70
CA SER A 27 -36.39 -19.48 -46.97
C SER A 27 -36.63 -20.27 -45.67
N ALA A 28 -37.49 -21.30 -45.71
CA ALA A 28 -37.77 -22.15 -44.56
C ALA A 28 -36.50 -22.84 -44.01
N GLU A 29 -35.56 -23.18 -44.89
CA GLU A 29 -34.27 -23.79 -44.53
C GLU A 29 -33.31 -22.80 -43.84
N GLU A 30 -33.29 -21.53 -44.27
CA GLU A 30 -32.51 -20.48 -43.60
C GLU A 30 -33.08 -20.14 -42.20
N ARG A 31 -34.41 -20.22 -42.03
CA ARG A 31 -35.07 -20.07 -40.73
C ARG A 31 -34.77 -21.25 -39.80
N GLN A 32 -34.68 -22.48 -40.32
CA GLN A 32 -34.28 -23.65 -39.53
C GLN A 32 -32.81 -23.60 -39.11
N ARG A 33 -31.88 -23.21 -40.01
CA ARG A 33 -30.46 -23.02 -39.67
C ARG A 33 -30.24 -21.93 -38.60
N LYS A 34 -30.98 -20.83 -38.67
CA LYS A 34 -30.95 -19.79 -37.63
C LYS A 34 -31.59 -20.22 -36.30
N LYS A 35 -32.60 -21.11 -36.31
CA LYS A 35 -33.15 -21.70 -35.07
C LYS A 35 -32.14 -22.61 -34.37
N THR A 36 -31.33 -23.37 -35.12
CA THR A 36 -30.23 -24.16 -34.54
C THR A 36 -29.06 -23.29 -34.06
N SER A 37 -28.80 -22.12 -34.69
CA SER A 37 -27.76 -21.18 -34.23
C SER A 37 -28.18 -20.29 -33.06
N LEU A 38 -29.46 -20.26 -32.68
CA LEU A 38 -29.95 -19.55 -31.49
C LEU A 38 -29.60 -20.29 -30.18
N TYR A 39 -29.25 -21.57 -30.26
CA TYR A 39 -28.88 -22.42 -29.13
C TYR A 39 -27.42 -22.90 -29.19
N SER A 40 -26.62 -22.42 -30.15
CA SER A 40 -25.19 -22.70 -30.18
C SER A 40 -24.48 -21.89 -29.09
N ALA A 41 -23.53 -22.51 -28.39
CA ALA A 41 -22.68 -21.79 -27.44
C ALA A 41 -22.02 -20.59 -28.15
N PRO A 42 -22.00 -19.40 -27.51
CA PRO A 42 -21.49 -18.20 -28.15
C PRO A 42 -20.03 -18.39 -28.55
N THR A 43 -19.70 -17.96 -29.77
CA THR A 43 -18.34 -18.04 -30.32
C THR A 43 -17.38 -17.16 -29.51
N SER A 44 -16.07 -17.42 -29.60
CA SER A 44 -15.06 -16.57 -28.92
C SER A 44 -15.15 -15.10 -29.35
N GLU A 45 -15.53 -14.83 -30.60
CA GLU A 45 -15.77 -13.47 -31.09
C GLU A 45 -17.04 -12.85 -30.49
N GLU A 46 -18.14 -13.59 -30.38
CA GLU A 46 -19.37 -13.11 -29.73
C GLU A 46 -19.19 -12.89 -28.22
N LEU A 47 -18.45 -13.76 -27.52
CA LEU A 47 -18.09 -13.58 -26.11
C LEU A 47 -17.21 -12.34 -25.91
N ASN A 48 -16.26 -12.09 -26.82
CA ASN A 48 -15.44 -10.88 -26.78
C ASN A 48 -16.29 -9.64 -27.07
N GLN A 49 -17.18 -9.67 -28.05
CA GLN A 49 -18.10 -8.56 -28.35
C GLN A 49 -19.08 -8.29 -27.20
N LEU A 50 -19.59 -9.34 -26.53
CA LEU A 50 -20.46 -9.19 -25.36
C LEU A 50 -19.70 -8.57 -24.18
N ARG A 51 -18.47 -9.02 -23.89
CA ARG A 51 -17.60 -8.41 -22.89
C ARG A 51 -17.21 -6.97 -23.23
N GLU A 52 -16.97 -6.67 -24.49
CA GLU A 52 -16.71 -5.30 -24.94
C GLU A 52 -17.95 -4.42 -24.80
N ASN A 53 -19.13 -4.94 -25.12
CA ASN A 53 -20.41 -4.23 -24.99
C ASN A 53 -20.82 -3.98 -23.54
N GLU A 54 -20.62 -4.94 -22.62
CA GLU A 54 -20.84 -4.73 -21.18
C GLU A 54 -19.90 -3.65 -20.60
N ASN A 55 -18.67 -3.57 -21.12
CA ASN A 55 -17.68 -2.59 -20.68
C ASN A 55 -17.70 -1.27 -21.48
N LEU A 56 -18.57 -1.13 -22.50
CA LEU A 56 -18.45 -0.08 -23.52
C LEU A 56 -18.58 1.35 -22.96
N TYR A 57 -19.49 1.55 -21.99
CA TYR A 57 -19.76 2.87 -21.41
C TYR A 57 -18.64 3.36 -20.48
N LYS A 58 -18.16 2.47 -19.61
CA LYS A 58 -16.98 2.71 -18.74
C LYS A 58 -15.70 2.83 -19.55
N SER A 59 -15.53 1.95 -20.53
CA SER A 59 -14.34 1.92 -21.37
C SER A 59 -14.18 3.23 -22.13
N ASN A 60 -15.24 3.93 -22.54
CA ASN A 60 -15.10 5.17 -23.31
C ASN A 60 -14.61 6.37 -22.47
N LEU A 61 -15.24 6.64 -21.32
CA LEU A 61 -14.78 7.71 -20.42
C LEU A 61 -13.38 7.40 -19.89
N PHE A 62 -13.17 6.18 -19.40
CA PHE A 62 -11.89 5.76 -18.84
C PHE A 62 -10.77 5.77 -19.90
N ARG A 63 -11.07 5.36 -21.15
CA ARG A 63 -10.14 5.48 -22.28
C ARG A 63 -9.82 6.93 -22.61
N MET A 64 -10.81 7.81 -22.58
CA MET A 64 -10.59 9.24 -22.80
C MET A 64 -9.68 9.83 -21.72
N GLN A 65 -9.92 9.48 -20.44
CA GLN A 65 -9.05 9.88 -19.33
C GLN A 65 -7.63 9.32 -19.47
N ILE A 66 -7.48 8.05 -19.87
CA ILE A 66 -6.17 7.45 -20.18
C ILE A 66 -5.47 8.21 -21.30
N GLN A 67 -6.18 8.55 -22.38
CA GLN A 67 -5.60 9.28 -23.49
C GLN A 67 -5.09 10.65 -23.04
N TYR A 68 -5.90 11.42 -22.31
CA TYR A 68 -5.49 12.72 -21.77
C TYR A 68 -4.31 12.60 -20.81
N LEU A 69 -4.30 11.59 -19.94
CA LEU A 69 -3.19 11.31 -19.04
C LEU A 69 -1.90 11.01 -19.82
N LEU A 70 -1.98 10.18 -20.86
CA LEU A 70 -0.82 9.84 -21.69
C LEU A 70 -0.30 11.06 -22.46
N GLU A 71 -1.19 11.89 -23.00
CA GLU A 71 -0.82 13.15 -23.66
C GLU A 71 -0.12 14.14 -22.71
N GLU A 72 -0.53 14.17 -21.45
CA GLU A 72 0.09 15.05 -20.44
C GLU A 72 1.41 14.48 -19.91
N VAL A 73 1.48 13.18 -19.65
CA VAL A 73 2.63 12.55 -18.97
C VAL A 73 3.76 12.20 -19.93
N CYS A 74 3.46 11.84 -21.18
CA CYS A 74 4.48 11.44 -22.16
C CYS A 74 5.26 12.64 -22.71
N LEU A 75 6.48 12.38 -23.18
CA LEU A 75 7.36 13.41 -23.74
C LEU A 75 6.85 13.88 -25.12
N LYS A 76 6.69 15.21 -25.30
CA LYS A 76 6.32 15.82 -26.59
C LYS A 76 7.49 15.83 -27.57
N GLU A 77 7.25 15.50 -28.85
CA GLU A 77 8.28 15.36 -29.88
C GLU A 77 9.11 16.63 -30.15
N LYS A 78 8.53 17.82 -30.00
CA LYS A 78 9.22 19.12 -30.25
C LYS A 78 10.49 19.33 -29.42
N LYS A 79 10.64 18.64 -28.28
CA LYS A 79 11.81 18.77 -27.38
C LYS A 79 12.90 17.72 -27.63
N VAL A 80 12.63 16.70 -28.43
CA VAL A 80 13.55 15.57 -28.71
C VAL A 80 14.81 16.03 -29.43
N LYS A 81 14.69 16.97 -30.38
CA LYS A 81 15.84 17.46 -31.16
C LYS A 81 16.93 18.05 -30.27
N LYS A 82 16.55 18.97 -29.36
CA LYS A 82 17.50 19.61 -28.41
C LYS A 82 18.18 18.60 -27.49
N ILE A 83 17.44 17.57 -27.06
CA ILE A 83 17.98 16.50 -26.22
C ILE A 83 19.00 15.69 -27.03
N ASN A 84 18.69 15.32 -28.26
CA ASN A 84 19.62 14.60 -29.13
C ASN A 84 20.89 15.42 -29.38
N ASP A 85 20.76 16.72 -29.68
CA ASP A 85 21.91 17.61 -29.88
C ASP A 85 22.81 17.63 -28.62
N ALA A 86 22.21 17.75 -27.42
CA ALA A 86 22.94 17.70 -26.15
C ALA A 86 23.61 16.34 -25.90
N LEU A 87 22.94 15.23 -26.22
CA LEU A 87 23.52 13.88 -26.11
C LEU A 87 24.68 13.67 -27.09
N HIS A 88 24.59 14.21 -28.30
CA HIS A 88 25.69 14.18 -29.27
C HIS A 88 26.90 14.99 -28.77
N LEU A 89 26.67 16.20 -28.24
CA LEU A 89 27.73 17.01 -27.62
C LEU A 89 28.37 16.31 -26.42
N LEU A 90 27.55 15.69 -25.56
CA LEU A 90 28.03 14.93 -24.41
C LEU A 90 28.89 13.73 -24.85
N ASN A 91 28.44 13.00 -25.88
CA ASN A 91 29.19 11.87 -26.43
C ASN A 91 30.56 12.31 -26.96
N THR A 92 30.60 13.40 -27.75
CA THR A 92 31.85 13.98 -28.25
C THR A 92 32.76 14.44 -27.10
N PHE A 93 32.20 15.08 -26.08
CA PHE A 93 32.96 15.55 -24.91
C PHE A 93 33.56 14.41 -24.10
N ILE A 94 32.76 13.40 -23.74
CA ILE A 94 33.25 12.26 -22.93
C ILE A 94 34.32 11.48 -23.71
N LYS A 95 34.13 11.26 -25.02
CA LYS A 95 35.15 10.61 -25.87
C LYS A 95 36.41 11.46 -26.08
N GLY A 96 36.28 12.78 -25.99
CA GLY A 96 37.38 13.74 -26.07
C GLY A 96 38.11 14.00 -24.75
N THR A 97 37.76 13.29 -23.67
CA THR A 97 38.51 13.35 -22.40
C THR A 97 39.93 12.79 -22.57
N CYS A 98 40.79 12.96 -21.56
CA CYS A 98 42.17 12.47 -21.61
C CYS A 98 42.21 10.99 -22.01
N SER A 99 43.02 10.64 -23.00
CA SER A 99 43.12 9.28 -23.54
C SER A 99 43.39 8.24 -22.45
N GLN A 100 44.28 8.56 -21.51
CA GLN A 100 44.61 7.70 -20.38
C GLN A 100 45.16 8.48 -19.18
N SER A 101 44.80 8.11 -17.95
CA SER A 101 45.47 8.60 -16.73
C SER A 101 46.69 7.76 -16.37
N GLU A 102 47.47 8.24 -15.40
CA GLU A 102 48.48 7.41 -14.73
C GLU A 102 47.82 6.20 -14.04
N GLU A 103 48.58 5.10 -13.98
CA GLU A 103 48.17 3.87 -13.29
C GLU A 103 48.53 3.96 -11.82
N HIS A 104 47.52 3.84 -10.95
CA HIS A 104 47.69 3.85 -9.50
C HIS A 104 47.08 2.62 -8.86
N GLU A 105 47.51 2.29 -7.64
CA GLU A 105 46.81 1.31 -6.83
C GLU A 105 45.43 1.83 -6.41
N ILE A 106 44.43 0.95 -6.39
CA ILE A 106 43.06 1.30 -5.96
C ILE A 106 43.02 1.73 -4.49
N SER A 107 43.88 1.13 -3.67
CA SER A 107 44.12 1.50 -2.27
C SER A 107 44.68 2.91 -2.09
N GLY A 108 45.34 3.46 -3.12
CA GLY A 108 46.03 4.75 -3.08
C GLY A 108 45.28 5.89 -3.78
N SER A 109 46.03 6.89 -4.26
CA SER A 109 45.55 8.13 -4.87
C SER A 109 45.01 7.97 -6.30
N CYS A 110 44.19 6.95 -6.56
CA CYS A 110 43.62 6.69 -7.89
C CYS A 110 42.51 7.68 -8.33
N LEU A 111 42.15 8.63 -7.46
CA LEU A 111 41.07 9.59 -7.69
C LEU A 111 41.60 10.95 -8.15
N PRO A 112 40.84 11.66 -9.00
CA PRO A 112 41.18 13.02 -9.38
C PRO A 112 40.99 13.99 -8.21
N ARG A 113 41.68 15.14 -8.27
CA ARG A 113 41.56 16.18 -7.22
C ARG A 113 40.14 16.76 -7.19
N GLY A 114 39.61 16.95 -5.99
CA GLY A 114 38.30 17.60 -5.78
C GLY A 114 37.08 16.72 -6.06
N VAL A 115 37.26 15.40 -6.17
CA VAL A 115 36.17 14.42 -6.23
C VAL A 115 36.36 13.41 -5.10
N GLU A 116 35.32 13.19 -4.30
CA GLU A 116 35.33 12.15 -3.29
C GLU A 116 34.86 10.80 -3.86
N PHE A 117 35.17 9.72 -3.14
CA PHE A 117 34.90 8.37 -3.61
C PHE A 117 33.46 7.96 -3.29
N PRO A 118 32.67 7.54 -4.28
CA PRO A 118 31.23 7.39 -4.12
C PRO A 118 30.81 6.03 -3.53
N LEU A 119 31.56 5.48 -2.56
CA LEU A 119 31.27 4.19 -1.93
C LEU A 119 31.24 4.28 -0.40
N PRO A 120 30.44 3.43 0.28
CA PRO A 120 30.38 3.38 1.74
C PRO A 120 31.67 2.85 2.36
N HIS A 121 31.88 3.20 3.63
CA HIS A 121 33.10 2.86 4.36
C HIS A 121 33.10 1.44 4.98
N TYR A 122 32.11 0.58 4.68
CA TYR A 122 32.05 -0.79 5.19
C TYR A 122 33.28 -1.64 4.83
N ILE A 123 33.85 -1.41 3.64
CA ILE A 123 35.08 -2.06 3.18
C ILE A 123 36.17 -1.00 3.05
N SER A 124 37.23 -1.13 3.85
CA SER A 124 38.40 -0.25 3.71
C SER A 124 39.05 -0.40 2.34
N ARG A 125 39.37 0.72 1.69
CA ARG A 125 40.07 0.77 0.39
C ARG A 125 41.42 0.07 0.43
N GLU A 126 42.13 0.12 1.55
CA GLU A 126 43.44 -0.52 1.74
C GLU A 126 43.36 -2.05 1.57
N LYS A 127 42.17 -2.62 1.78
CA LYS A 127 41.92 -4.06 1.62
C LYS A 127 41.76 -4.48 0.15
N ILE A 128 41.52 -3.52 -0.74
CA ILE A 128 41.28 -3.74 -2.16
C ILE A 128 42.61 -3.75 -2.91
N LYS A 129 42.96 -4.93 -3.41
CA LYS A 129 44.16 -5.12 -4.23
C LYS A 129 43.83 -4.94 -5.70
N GLY A 130 44.63 -4.17 -6.40
CA GLY A 130 44.54 -4.00 -7.84
C GLY A 130 45.03 -2.64 -8.27
N LYS A 131 45.29 -2.52 -9.57
CA LYS A 131 45.64 -1.26 -10.21
C LYS A 131 44.48 -0.73 -11.03
N PHE A 132 44.39 0.59 -11.09
CA PHE A 132 43.38 1.30 -11.84
C PHE A 132 44.03 2.44 -12.64
N ARG A 133 43.53 2.61 -13.86
CA ARG A 133 43.79 3.76 -14.71
C ARG A 133 42.47 4.11 -15.40
N TYR A 134 42.21 5.40 -15.54
CA TYR A 134 41.15 5.88 -16.40
C TYR A 134 41.60 5.78 -17.86
N ILE A 135 40.71 5.31 -18.73
CA ILE A 135 40.86 5.33 -20.18
C ILE A 135 39.55 5.91 -20.71
N ALA A 136 39.62 6.82 -21.68
CA ALA A 136 38.41 7.38 -22.29
C ALA A 136 37.50 6.27 -22.83
N PRO A 137 36.16 6.34 -22.61
CA PRO A 137 35.25 5.28 -23.02
C PRO A 137 35.16 5.19 -24.55
N LYS A 138 35.09 3.96 -25.06
CA LYS A 138 34.99 3.70 -26.51
C LYS A 138 33.56 3.87 -27.01
N GLU A 139 32.59 3.42 -26.21
CA GLU A 139 31.18 3.39 -26.57
C GLU A 139 30.31 4.00 -25.46
N ILE A 140 29.29 4.76 -25.89
CA ILE A 140 28.30 5.37 -25.03
C ILE A 140 26.94 5.10 -25.68
N THR A 141 26.11 4.31 -25.02
CA THR A 141 24.79 3.91 -25.53
C THR A 141 23.69 4.56 -24.72
N VAL A 142 22.64 5.02 -25.39
CA VAL A 142 21.44 5.51 -24.71
C VAL A 142 20.58 4.31 -24.35
N ILE A 143 20.19 4.19 -23.08
CA ILE A 143 19.43 3.05 -22.56
C ILE A 143 18.13 3.52 -21.89
N GLY A 144 17.38 2.56 -21.35
CA GLY A 144 16.19 2.85 -20.57
C GLY A 144 15.02 3.42 -21.39
N SER A 145 14.30 4.37 -20.80
CA SER A 145 12.96 4.75 -21.27
C SER A 145 12.95 5.66 -22.50
N TYR A 146 14.07 6.34 -22.80
CA TYR A 146 14.12 7.38 -23.83
C TYR A 146 13.95 6.80 -25.23
N LEU A 147 14.78 5.84 -25.62
CA LEU A 147 14.70 5.19 -26.93
C LEU A 147 13.38 4.41 -27.12
N LEU A 148 12.87 3.82 -26.05
CA LEU A 148 11.60 3.09 -26.04
C LEU A 148 10.37 4.02 -26.11
N LYS A 149 10.58 5.35 -26.03
CA LYS A 149 9.50 6.36 -25.94
C LYS A 149 8.51 6.08 -24.81
N THR A 150 9.00 5.59 -23.67
CA THR A 150 8.20 5.27 -22.47
C THR A 150 8.51 6.20 -21.29
N MET A 151 9.09 7.38 -21.54
CA MET A 151 9.40 8.37 -20.51
C MET A 151 8.16 9.11 -20.01
N THR A 152 8.09 9.31 -18.69
CA THR A 152 6.95 9.92 -18.00
C THR A 152 7.39 11.10 -17.12
N LYS A 153 6.73 12.25 -17.20
CA LYS A 153 6.88 13.42 -16.31
C LYS A 153 6.59 13.10 -14.82
N PRO A 154 7.00 13.95 -13.85
CA PRO A 154 7.72 15.22 -13.97
C PRO A 154 9.25 15.05 -14.06
N ARG A 155 9.83 14.01 -13.47
CA ARG A 155 11.27 13.72 -13.57
C ARG A 155 11.53 12.92 -14.84
N THR A 156 11.94 13.61 -15.90
CA THR A 156 12.36 13.02 -17.18
C THR A 156 13.87 12.76 -17.16
N SER A 157 14.25 11.59 -16.67
CA SER A 157 15.64 11.12 -16.72
C SER A 157 15.93 10.33 -18.00
N ILE A 158 17.10 10.58 -18.59
CA ILE A 158 17.64 9.85 -19.73
C ILE A 158 18.80 9.03 -19.19
N ASP A 159 18.72 7.72 -19.32
CA ASP A 159 19.78 6.82 -18.88
C ASP A 159 20.76 6.60 -20.05
N ILE A 160 22.05 6.79 -19.80
CA ILE A 160 23.12 6.43 -20.72
C ILE A 160 24.05 5.42 -20.05
N ALA A 161 24.50 4.44 -20.82
CA ALA A 161 25.52 3.48 -20.42
C ALA A 161 26.85 3.88 -21.05
N VAL A 162 27.83 4.18 -20.21
CA VAL A 162 29.21 4.44 -20.62
C VAL A 162 30.00 3.15 -20.45
N GLU A 163 30.47 2.60 -21.57
CA GLU A 163 31.24 1.37 -21.55
C GLU A 163 32.66 1.64 -21.05
N MET A 164 33.04 0.97 -19.95
CA MET A 164 34.42 0.99 -19.47
C MET A 164 35.31 0.18 -20.44
N PRO A 165 36.42 0.72 -20.96
CA PRO A 165 37.28 -0.03 -21.88
C PRO A 165 37.80 -1.35 -21.29
N MET A 166 37.91 -2.41 -22.12
CA MET A 166 38.40 -3.73 -21.69
C MET A 166 39.76 -3.66 -20.97
N ASP A 167 40.63 -2.73 -21.38
CA ASP A 167 41.97 -2.52 -20.82
C ASP A 167 41.99 -1.95 -19.39
N CYS A 168 40.82 -1.54 -18.86
CA CYS A 168 40.63 -1.18 -17.45
C CYS A 168 40.44 -2.40 -16.54
N PHE A 169 40.16 -3.57 -17.11
CA PHE A 169 39.81 -4.80 -16.38
C PHE A 169 40.97 -5.80 -16.31
N GLN A 170 40.99 -6.56 -15.23
CA GLN A 170 41.85 -7.71 -15.01
C GLN A 170 40.96 -8.94 -14.80
N PRO A 171 41.40 -10.16 -15.18
CA PRO A 171 40.56 -11.37 -15.09
C PRO A 171 40.00 -11.71 -13.69
N ARG A 172 40.68 -11.21 -12.64
CA ARG A 172 40.30 -11.42 -11.23
C ARG A 172 39.52 -10.25 -10.62
N ASP A 173 39.15 -9.23 -11.40
CA ASP A 173 38.38 -8.09 -10.89
C ASP A 173 36.93 -8.43 -10.55
N SER A 174 36.43 -9.57 -11.03
CA SER A 174 35.15 -10.14 -10.59
C SER A 174 35.15 -10.61 -9.14
N LEU A 175 36.30 -10.59 -8.44
CA LEU A 175 36.43 -11.09 -7.07
C LEU A 175 36.54 -9.93 -6.07
N ASN A 176 36.05 -10.16 -4.84
CA ASN A 176 36.36 -9.35 -3.66
C ASN A 176 36.15 -7.83 -3.88
N PHE A 177 35.00 -7.44 -4.46
CA PHE A 177 34.62 -6.04 -4.73
C PHE A 177 35.55 -5.22 -5.62
N ARG A 178 36.60 -5.82 -6.22
CA ARG A 178 37.56 -5.10 -7.08
C ARG A 178 36.88 -4.35 -8.21
N TYR A 179 35.93 -4.98 -8.91
CA TYR A 179 35.11 -4.35 -9.93
C TYR A 179 34.38 -3.10 -9.40
N TYR A 180 33.66 -3.21 -8.29
CA TYR A 180 32.89 -2.10 -7.73
C TYR A 180 33.77 -0.89 -7.37
N PHE A 181 34.96 -1.12 -6.81
CA PHE A 181 35.89 -0.04 -6.52
C PHE A 181 36.49 0.58 -7.80
N LYS A 182 36.82 -0.23 -8.81
CA LYS A 182 37.24 0.29 -10.14
C LYS A 182 36.13 1.09 -10.82
N ARG A 183 34.89 0.58 -10.76
CA ARG A 183 33.70 1.23 -11.27
C ARG A 183 33.49 2.58 -10.60
N ALA A 184 33.56 2.64 -9.27
CA ALA A 184 33.46 3.89 -8.51
C ALA A 184 34.58 4.88 -8.87
N ALA A 185 35.83 4.42 -8.98
CA ALA A 185 36.96 5.26 -9.40
C ALA A 185 36.75 5.82 -10.81
N TYR A 186 36.30 4.99 -11.75
CA TYR A 186 36.00 5.42 -13.12
C TYR A 186 34.87 6.46 -13.14
N LEU A 187 33.81 6.26 -12.34
CA LEU A 187 32.73 7.22 -12.19
C LEU A 187 33.22 8.56 -11.63
N SER A 188 34.15 8.54 -10.67
CA SER A 188 34.78 9.75 -10.13
C SER A 188 35.58 10.52 -11.18
N TRP A 189 36.29 9.83 -12.08
CA TRP A 189 36.99 10.47 -13.21
C TRP A 189 36.03 11.09 -14.22
N LEU A 190 34.94 10.40 -14.57
CA LEU A 190 33.89 11.01 -15.39
C LEU A 190 33.31 12.25 -14.71
N ALA A 191 33.08 12.20 -13.39
CA ALA A 191 32.55 13.32 -12.65
C ALA A 191 33.51 14.52 -12.64
N PHE A 192 34.82 14.27 -12.54
CA PHE A 192 35.85 15.30 -12.64
C PHE A 192 35.80 16.02 -14.00
N TYR A 193 35.78 15.30 -15.12
CA TYR A 193 35.71 15.93 -16.43
C TYR A 193 34.38 16.62 -16.70
N LEU A 194 33.26 16.00 -16.31
CA LEU A 194 31.93 16.56 -16.55
C LEU A 194 31.65 17.83 -15.74
N LYS A 195 32.37 18.05 -14.64
CA LYS A 195 32.29 19.29 -13.87
C LYS A 195 32.62 20.52 -14.73
N ASP A 196 33.56 20.38 -15.66
CA ASP A 196 34.05 21.46 -16.53
C ASP A 196 33.32 21.51 -17.88
N TRP A 197 32.35 20.62 -18.13
CA TRP A 197 31.56 20.66 -19.35
C TRP A 197 30.62 21.87 -19.36
N GLU A 198 30.60 22.64 -20.44
CA GLU A 198 29.90 23.94 -20.54
C GLU A 198 28.40 23.84 -20.23
N LEU A 199 27.77 22.71 -20.54
CA LEU A 199 26.34 22.46 -20.33
C LEU A 199 26.02 21.85 -18.95
N THR A 200 27.00 21.63 -18.07
CA THR A 200 26.77 21.10 -16.72
C THR A 200 26.26 22.17 -15.77
N ASP A 201 25.06 21.96 -15.22
CA ASP A 201 24.47 22.83 -14.17
C ASP A 201 24.85 22.34 -12.78
N SER A 202 24.52 21.08 -12.51
CA SER A 202 24.85 20.42 -11.26
C SER A 202 25.12 18.94 -11.49
N LEU A 203 25.92 18.37 -10.61
CA LEU A 203 26.41 17.00 -10.71
C LEU A 203 26.36 16.33 -9.34
N HIS A 204 25.70 15.18 -9.26
CA HIS A 204 25.49 14.45 -8.02
C HIS A 204 25.73 12.97 -8.26
N PHE A 205 26.25 12.28 -7.25
CA PHE A 205 26.12 10.84 -7.19
C PHE A 205 24.74 10.48 -6.66
N SER A 206 24.19 9.38 -7.17
CA SER A 206 22.95 8.83 -6.69
C SER A 206 23.05 7.32 -6.52
N CYS A 207 22.38 6.79 -5.50
CA CYS A 207 22.18 5.37 -5.32
C CYS A 207 20.75 5.11 -4.84
N THR A 208 20.08 4.17 -5.48
CA THR A 208 18.73 3.75 -5.06
C THR A 208 18.78 2.57 -4.10
N TYR A 209 19.43 1.47 -4.47
CA TYR A 209 19.37 0.22 -3.69
C TYR A 209 20.73 -0.37 -3.35
N ASN A 210 21.60 -0.59 -4.33
CA ASN A 210 22.93 -1.12 -4.11
C ASN A 210 23.95 0.02 -3.93
N GLN A 211 24.40 0.24 -2.69
CA GLN A 211 25.34 1.30 -2.33
C GLN A 211 26.69 1.20 -3.06
N TYR A 212 27.03 0.01 -3.58
CA TYR A 212 28.21 -0.22 -4.40
C TYR A 212 28.04 0.12 -5.88
N LYS A 213 26.82 0.47 -6.30
CA LYS A 213 26.49 0.88 -7.67
C LYS A 213 25.96 2.32 -7.75
N PRO A 214 26.74 3.32 -7.29
CA PRO A 214 26.38 4.71 -7.52
C PRO A 214 26.29 4.99 -9.03
N ILE A 215 25.42 5.91 -9.41
CA ILE A 215 25.32 6.48 -10.76
C ILE A 215 25.62 7.97 -10.67
N LEU A 216 26.00 8.56 -11.80
CA LEU A 216 26.28 9.99 -11.87
C LEU A 216 25.07 10.70 -12.52
N CYS A 217 24.42 11.58 -11.77
CA CYS A 217 23.26 12.35 -12.21
C CYS A 217 23.70 13.76 -12.61
N LEU A 218 23.54 14.08 -13.89
CA LEU A 218 23.89 15.34 -14.51
C LEU A 218 22.62 16.15 -14.83
N THR A 219 22.57 17.38 -14.32
CA THR A 219 21.54 18.36 -14.68
C THR A 219 22.10 19.30 -15.73
N LEU A 220 21.35 19.56 -16.80
CA LEU A 220 21.79 20.40 -17.91
C LEU A 220 21.44 21.89 -17.70
N LYS A 221 22.37 22.78 -18.05
CA LYS A 221 22.15 24.24 -18.09
C LYS A 221 21.19 24.63 -19.22
N GLY A 222 20.31 25.59 -18.93
CA GLY A 222 19.49 26.30 -19.94
C GLY A 222 17.98 26.22 -19.72
N LYS A 223 17.27 27.30 -20.07
CA LYS A 223 15.82 27.55 -19.83
C LYS A 223 14.84 26.51 -20.42
N SER A 224 15.31 25.52 -21.18
CA SER A 224 14.51 24.41 -21.70
C SER A 224 15.08 23.01 -21.44
N LEU A 225 16.31 22.92 -20.90
CA LEU A 225 17.02 21.67 -20.65
C LEU A 225 17.11 21.33 -19.15
N ASN A 226 16.94 22.32 -18.27
CA ASN A 226 16.95 22.18 -16.82
C ASN A 226 15.88 21.23 -16.24
N SER A 227 14.85 20.88 -17.00
CA SER A 227 13.85 19.87 -16.61
C SER A 227 14.31 18.42 -16.89
N TYR A 228 15.46 18.23 -17.55
CA TYR A 228 15.97 16.93 -17.96
C TYR A 228 17.23 16.55 -17.19
N PHE A 229 17.29 15.29 -16.78
CA PHE A 229 18.40 14.72 -16.04
C PHE A 229 19.04 13.64 -16.89
N ILE A 230 20.37 13.61 -16.96
CA ILE A 230 21.11 12.51 -17.58
C ILE A 230 21.68 11.66 -16.45
N ASN A 231 21.27 10.40 -16.42
CA ASN A 231 21.80 9.40 -15.51
C ASN A 231 22.87 8.60 -16.25
N ILE A 232 24.09 8.67 -15.75
CA ILE A 232 25.24 7.98 -16.33
C ILE A 232 25.49 6.70 -15.54
N HIS A 233 25.24 5.58 -16.21
CA HIS A 233 25.52 4.22 -15.74
C HIS A 233 26.84 3.75 -16.35
N LEU A 234 27.56 2.89 -15.64
CA LEU A 234 28.77 2.25 -16.17
C LEU A 234 28.43 0.84 -16.63
N ALA A 235 28.81 0.52 -17.87
CA ALA A 235 28.62 -0.78 -18.47
C ALA A 235 29.94 -1.55 -18.57
N ILE A 236 29.84 -2.87 -18.46
CA ILE A 236 30.94 -3.79 -18.71
C ILE A 236 30.82 -4.28 -20.16
N PRO A 237 31.88 -4.15 -20.99
CA PRO A 237 31.86 -4.69 -22.34
C PRO A 237 31.61 -6.19 -22.37
N ASN A 238 30.97 -6.65 -23.44
CA ASN A 238 30.81 -8.06 -23.72
C ASN A 238 32.17 -8.77 -23.83
N GLY A 239 32.31 -9.93 -23.19
CA GLY A 239 33.51 -10.75 -23.22
C GLY A 239 34.53 -10.51 -22.09
N VAL A 240 34.40 -9.46 -21.27
CA VAL A 240 35.29 -9.22 -20.11
C VAL A 240 35.15 -10.34 -19.07
N PHE A 241 33.91 -10.73 -18.76
CA PHE A 241 33.61 -11.83 -17.85
C PHE A 241 32.62 -12.80 -18.50
N LYS A 242 32.71 -14.08 -18.13
CA LYS A 242 31.73 -15.10 -18.55
C LYS A 242 30.53 -15.07 -17.61
N LEU A 243 29.30 -15.07 -18.16
CA LEU A 243 28.06 -15.04 -17.38
C LEU A 243 27.97 -16.21 -16.39
N SER A 244 28.45 -17.41 -16.78
CA SER A 244 28.45 -18.61 -15.94
C SER A 244 29.26 -18.49 -14.66
N ARG A 245 30.06 -17.42 -14.47
CA ARG A 245 30.77 -17.14 -13.22
C ARG A 245 29.90 -16.45 -12.17
N PHE A 246 28.69 -16.02 -12.54
CA PHE A 246 27.81 -15.20 -11.70
C PHE A 246 26.46 -15.87 -11.44
N THR A 247 26.40 -17.20 -11.51
CA THR A 247 25.20 -17.94 -11.11
C THR A 247 24.85 -17.71 -9.63
N PRO A 248 23.61 -17.97 -9.19
CA PRO A 248 23.20 -17.79 -7.79
C PRO A 248 24.03 -18.61 -6.79
N LEU A 249 24.58 -19.74 -7.22
CA LEU A 249 25.32 -20.68 -6.37
C LEU A 249 26.83 -20.42 -6.36
N THR A 250 27.33 -19.55 -7.23
CA THR A 250 28.77 -19.24 -7.29
C THR A 250 29.18 -18.22 -6.25
N SER A 251 30.36 -18.46 -5.65
CA SER A 251 31.01 -17.52 -4.73
C SER A 251 32.06 -16.70 -5.46
N ASN A 252 31.94 -15.37 -5.40
CA ASN A 252 32.97 -14.45 -5.90
C ASN A 252 33.58 -13.56 -4.79
N ILE A 253 33.16 -13.75 -3.54
CA ILE A 253 33.77 -13.10 -2.38
C ILE A 253 34.35 -14.19 -1.49
N ARG A 254 35.65 -14.13 -1.24
CA ARG A 254 36.30 -15.10 -0.36
C ARG A 254 36.00 -14.76 1.10
N THR A 255 35.50 -15.73 1.86
CA THR A 255 35.18 -15.56 3.28
C THR A 255 36.41 -15.16 4.09
N SER A 256 37.56 -15.77 3.84
CA SER A 256 38.85 -15.38 4.44
C SER A 256 39.28 -13.94 4.10
N TRP A 257 38.90 -13.44 2.92
CA TRP A 257 39.14 -12.03 2.56
C TRP A 257 38.18 -11.10 3.28
N PHE A 258 36.89 -11.43 3.36
CA PHE A 258 35.89 -10.55 3.99
C PHE A 258 35.99 -10.57 5.52
N CYS A 259 35.98 -11.74 6.14
CA CYS A 259 36.02 -11.98 7.57
C CYS A 259 37.47 -12.26 8.04
N LEU A 260 38.10 -11.30 8.71
CA LEU A 260 39.53 -11.33 9.08
C LEU A 260 39.97 -12.45 10.06
N ASN A 261 39.07 -13.30 10.57
CA ASN A 261 39.33 -14.25 11.67
C ASN A 261 38.85 -15.70 11.41
N THR A 262 38.75 -16.16 10.16
CA THR A 262 38.44 -17.57 9.88
C THR A 262 39.72 -18.42 9.85
N SER A 263 39.74 -19.53 10.61
CA SER A 263 40.81 -20.52 10.55
C SER A 263 40.92 -21.07 9.11
N LYS A 264 42.16 -21.32 8.65
CA LYS A 264 42.50 -21.72 7.28
C LYS A 264 41.81 -23.01 6.76
N THR A 265 40.97 -23.66 7.55
CA THR A 265 40.41 -25.00 7.30
C THR A 265 38.95 -25.02 6.84
N ALA A 266 38.27 -23.87 6.69
CA ALA A 266 36.85 -23.82 6.33
C ALA A 266 36.51 -22.78 5.24
N ASP A 267 37.25 -22.74 4.12
CA ASP A 267 36.83 -22.02 2.91
C ASP A 267 35.78 -22.88 2.13
N SER A 268 34.67 -23.26 2.78
CA SER A 268 33.49 -23.70 2.04
C SER A 268 32.99 -22.49 1.26
N ALA A 269 32.99 -22.54 -0.08
CA ALA A 269 32.63 -21.41 -0.93
C ALA A 269 31.15 -21.03 -0.70
N ILE A 270 30.91 -19.97 0.07
CA ILE A 270 29.56 -19.45 0.35
C ILE A 270 29.09 -18.66 -0.88
N PRO A 271 27.93 -19.00 -1.48
CA PRO A 271 27.41 -18.28 -2.64
C PRO A 271 27.20 -16.79 -2.36
N THR A 272 27.43 -15.96 -3.39
CA THR A 272 27.28 -14.49 -3.31
C THR A 272 26.31 -13.97 -4.38
N PRO A 273 25.03 -14.35 -4.31
CA PRO A 273 24.04 -14.10 -5.35
C PRO A 273 23.74 -12.61 -5.61
N HIS A 274 23.67 -11.75 -4.59
CA HIS A 274 23.40 -10.32 -4.76
C HIS A 274 24.61 -9.59 -5.35
N TYR A 275 25.82 -9.91 -4.89
CA TYR A 275 27.06 -9.45 -5.50
C TYR A 275 27.13 -9.83 -6.99
N ASN A 276 26.85 -11.09 -7.31
CA ASN A 276 26.87 -11.59 -8.68
C ASN A 276 25.85 -10.87 -9.57
N SER A 277 24.61 -10.70 -9.08
CA SER A 277 23.52 -10.01 -9.80
C SER A 277 23.86 -8.54 -10.08
N GLY A 278 24.58 -7.88 -9.17
CA GLY A 278 25.03 -6.51 -9.36
C GLY A 278 26.05 -6.36 -10.49
N ILE A 279 26.93 -7.35 -10.71
CA ILE A 279 27.86 -7.34 -11.85
C ILE A 279 27.13 -7.69 -13.15
N LEU A 280 26.30 -8.74 -13.14
CA LEU A 280 25.51 -9.16 -14.30
C LEU A 280 24.63 -8.04 -14.85
N SER A 281 24.00 -7.25 -13.97
CA SER A 281 23.18 -6.11 -14.40
C SER A 281 23.96 -5.03 -15.15
N ASP A 282 25.25 -4.83 -14.88
CA ASP A 282 26.09 -3.88 -15.63
C ASP A 282 26.62 -4.47 -16.95
N MET A 283 26.51 -5.78 -17.16
CA MET A 283 26.87 -6.46 -18.42
C MET A 283 25.73 -6.48 -19.44
N LEU A 284 24.47 -6.45 -18.98
CA LEU A 284 23.30 -6.85 -19.80
C LEU A 284 22.41 -5.68 -20.27
N PHE A 285 22.83 -4.43 -20.09
CA PHE A 285 22.02 -3.26 -20.44
C PHE A 285 21.51 -3.28 -21.89
N GLU A 286 22.39 -3.57 -22.85
CA GLU A 286 22.05 -3.60 -24.27
C GLU A 286 21.17 -4.79 -24.64
N ASP A 287 21.42 -5.96 -24.07
CA ASP A 287 20.65 -7.17 -24.33
C ASP A 287 19.20 -6.99 -23.89
N HIS A 288 18.98 -6.44 -22.69
CA HIS A 288 17.63 -6.13 -22.21
C HIS A 288 16.95 -5.04 -23.06
N LEU A 289 17.69 -4.03 -23.51
CA LEU A 289 17.15 -3.00 -24.40
C LEU A 289 16.68 -3.59 -25.74
N LYS A 290 17.46 -4.50 -26.34
CA LYS A 290 17.10 -5.20 -27.59
C LYS A 290 15.80 -6.00 -27.42
N VAL A 291 15.66 -6.73 -26.31
CA VAL A 291 14.45 -7.50 -25.98
C VAL A 291 13.23 -6.60 -25.84
N LEU A 292 13.35 -5.49 -25.11
CA LEU A 292 12.27 -4.51 -24.94
C LEU A 292 11.87 -3.87 -26.26
N TYR A 293 12.85 -3.51 -27.10
CA TYR A 293 12.60 -2.91 -28.41
C TYR A 293 11.86 -3.88 -29.34
N ALA A 294 12.26 -5.16 -29.35
CA ALA A 294 11.59 -6.20 -30.14
C ALA A 294 10.12 -6.38 -29.71
N ALA A 295 9.85 -6.46 -28.41
CA ALA A 295 8.50 -6.61 -27.88
C ALA A 295 7.60 -5.40 -28.17
N ILE A 296 8.11 -4.17 -28.06
CA ILE A 296 7.35 -2.96 -28.41
C ILE A 296 7.10 -2.88 -29.91
N LYS A 297 8.03 -3.35 -30.74
CA LYS A 297 7.84 -3.42 -32.19
C LYS A 297 6.74 -4.42 -32.56
N GLU A 298 6.67 -5.55 -31.87
CA GLU A 298 5.63 -6.57 -32.05
C GLU A 298 4.26 -6.09 -31.56
N CYS A 299 4.20 -5.48 -30.37
CA CYS A 299 2.97 -4.96 -29.77
C CYS A 299 3.16 -3.48 -29.34
N PRO A 300 2.83 -2.51 -30.20
CA PRO A 300 3.00 -1.09 -29.90
C PRO A 300 2.23 -0.60 -28.67
N ALA A 301 1.09 -1.23 -28.34
CA ALA A 301 0.27 -0.89 -27.18
C ALA A 301 1.01 -1.09 -25.84
N ILE A 302 2.04 -1.95 -25.80
CA ILE A 302 2.90 -2.14 -24.61
C ILE A 302 3.56 -0.82 -24.21
N ARG A 303 3.94 0.04 -25.17
CA ARG A 303 4.58 1.33 -24.87
C ARG A 303 3.71 2.19 -23.96
N GLU A 304 2.43 2.33 -24.32
CA GLU A 304 1.47 3.11 -23.53
C GLU A 304 1.11 2.41 -22.22
N ALA A 305 0.97 1.09 -22.22
CA ALA A 305 0.74 0.31 -21.01
C ALA A 305 1.88 0.46 -19.99
N VAL A 306 3.13 0.47 -20.45
CA VAL A 306 4.31 0.75 -19.62
C VAL A 306 4.25 2.16 -19.03
N CYS A 307 3.82 3.17 -19.80
CA CYS A 307 3.62 4.52 -19.27
C CYS A 307 2.56 4.53 -18.15
N LEU A 308 1.41 3.87 -18.36
CA LEU A 308 0.37 3.73 -17.33
C LEU A 308 0.91 3.03 -16.08
N PHE A 309 1.68 1.96 -16.26
CA PHE A 309 2.32 1.23 -15.16
C PHE A 309 3.30 2.09 -14.38
N LYS A 310 4.10 2.93 -15.06
CA LYS A 310 5.02 3.88 -14.40
C LYS A 310 4.28 4.96 -13.62
N VAL A 311 3.14 5.43 -14.12
CA VAL A 311 2.26 6.35 -13.36
C VAL A 311 1.73 5.65 -12.12
N TRP A 312 1.21 4.43 -12.28
CA TRP A 312 0.71 3.60 -11.18
C TRP A 312 1.76 3.37 -10.07
N LEU A 313 3.00 2.99 -10.45
CA LEU A 313 4.14 2.83 -9.52
C LEU A 313 4.48 4.13 -8.79
N LYS A 314 4.39 5.27 -9.49
CA LYS A 314 4.66 6.58 -8.87
C LYS A 314 3.60 6.91 -7.82
N GLN A 315 2.31 6.71 -8.15
CA GLN A 315 1.23 7.01 -7.22
C GLN A 315 1.25 6.12 -5.98
N ARG A 316 1.79 4.90 -6.07
CA ARG A 316 2.00 4.00 -4.92
C ARG A 316 3.35 4.16 -4.23
N THR A 317 4.10 5.21 -4.57
CA THR A 317 5.44 5.52 -4.00
C THR A 317 6.51 4.43 -4.21
N PHE A 318 6.32 3.53 -5.17
CA PHE A 318 7.32 2.51 -5.52
C PHE A 318 8.38 3.05 -6.49
N LYS A 319 8.06 4.06 -7.29
CA LYS A 319 8.99 4.62 -8.29
C LYS A 319 10.20 5.27 -7.61
N GLY A 320 11.38 4.73 -7.89
CA GLY A 320 12.66 5.26 -7.38
C GLY A 320 12.91 4.95 -5.92
N ALA A 321 12.02 4.19 -5.26
CA ALA A 321 12.16 3.81 -3.86
C ALA A 321 12.25 2.29 -3.62
N CYS A 322 11.91 1.50 -4.64
CA CYS A 322 12.15 0.05 -4.64
C CYS A 322 12.70 -0.41 -6.00
N THR A 323 13.26 -1.61 -6.01
CA THR A 323 13.82 -2.27 -7.20
C THR A 323 12.76 -2.70 -8.21
N PHE A 324 11.49 -2.82 -7.79
CA PHE A 324 10.36 -3.00 -8.69
C PHE A 324 9.96 -1.69 -9.40
N ASN A 325 10.80 -1.30 -10.35
CA ASN A 325 10.70 -0.04 -11.07
C ASN A 325 10.07 -0.22 -12.46
N GLY A 326 10.02 0.88 -13.23
CA GLY A 326 9.47 0.85 -14.59
C GLY A 326 10.19 -0.10 -15.55
N PHE A 327 11.47 -0.42 -15.32
CA PHE A 327 12.21 -1.38 -16.14
C PHE A 327 11.74 -2.81 -15.85
N VAL A 328 11.66 -3.22 -14.58
CA VAL A 328 11.13 -4.54 -14.19
C VAL A 328 9.69 -4.71 -14.67
N GLY A 329 8.86 -3.67 -14.54
CA GLY A 329 7.50 -3.67 -15.07
C GLY A 329 7.43 -3.83 -16.60
N SER A 330 8.38 -3.22 -17.33
CA SER A 330 8.47 -3.38 -18.79
C SER A 330 8.86 -4.81 -19.17
N MET A 331 9.86 -5.38 -18.50
CA MET A 331 10.29 -6.77 -18.70
C MET A 331 9.15 -7.75 -18.35
N PHE A 332 8.36 -7.45 -17.32
CA PHE A 332 7.19 -8.24 -16.96
C PHE A 332 6.12 -8.24 -18.06
N MET A 333 5.89 -7.10 -18.72
CA MET A 333 4.99 -7.06 -19.89
C MET A 333 5.54 -7.88 -21.07
N VAL A 334 6.87 -7.92 -21.27
CA VAL A 334 7.50 -8.82 -22.26
C VAL A 334 7.27 -10.29 -21.90
N TYR A 335 7.42 -10.65 -20.62
CA TYR A 335 7.09 -12.00 -20.13
C TYR A 335 5.64 -12.38 -20.46
N LEU A 336 4.68 -11.51 -20.18
CA LEU A 336 3.26 -11.74 -20.47
C LEU A 336 2.98 -11.88 -21.98
N LEU A 337 3.67 -11.10 -22.82
CA LEU A 337 3.61 -11.23 -24.28
C LEU A 337 4.14 -12.59 -24.73
N LYS A 338 5.32 -13.01 -24.26
CA LYS A 338 5.90 -14.32 -24.59
C LYS A 338 5.03 -15.49 -24.14
N LYS A 339 4.37 -15.38 -22.99
CA LYS A 339 3.39 -16.39 -22.50
C LYS A 339 2.04 -16.32 -23.20
N LYS A 340 1.89 -15.48 -24.24
CA LYS A 340 0.66 -15.28 -25.02
C LYS A 340 -0.54 -14.84 -24.18
N GLN A 341 -0.29 -14.23 -23.02
CA GLN A 341 -1.34 -13.63 -22.20
C GLN A 341 -1.70 -12.23 -22.69
N ILE A 342 -0.76 -11.56 -23.35
CA ILE A 342 -1.01 -10.34 -24.12
C ILE A 342 -1.04 -10.71 -25.61
N SER A 343 -1.99 -10.14 -26.35
CA SER A 343 -2.03 -10.21 -27.81
C SER A 343 -1.91 -8.82 -28.44
N PHE A 344 -1.52 -8.77 -29.71
CA PHE A 344 -1.30 -7.52 -30.45
C PHE A 344 -2.56 -6.67 -30.65
N ASN A 345 -3.75 -7.26 -30.50
CA ASN A 345 -5.04 -6.57 -30.65
C ASN A 345 -5.48 -5.83 -29.38
N LEU A 346 -4.81 -6.05 -28.25
CA LEU A 346 -5.22 -5.46 -26.97
C LEU A 346 -4.84 -3.98 -26.89
N SER A 347 -5.73 -3.20 -26.28
CA SER A 347 -5.48 -1.82 -25.88
C SER A 347 -4.51 -1.73 -24.69
N SER A 348 -3.89 -0.57 -24.52
CA SER A 348 -2.98 -0.28 -23.39
C SER A 348 -3.67 -0.44 -22.02
N TYR A 349 -4.97 -0.12 -21.93
CA TYR A 349 -5.80 -0.39 -20.76
C TYR A 349 -5.93 -1.89 -20.45
N GLN A 350 -6.28 -2.70 -21.46
CA GLN A 350 -6.43 -4.15 -21.29
C GLN A 350 -5.11 -4.80 -20.89
N ILE A 351 -4.00 -4.38 -21.51
CA ILE A 351 -2.66 -4.85 -21.13
C ILE A 351 -2.34 -4.49 -19.67
N PHE A 352 -2.62 -3.26 -19.26
CA PHE A 352 -2.44 -2.84 -17.87
C PHE A 352 -3.31 -3.66 -16.90
N LYS A 353 -4.58 -3.90 -17.22
CA LYS A 353 -5.49 -4.73 -16.41
C LYS A 353 -5.00 -6.18 -16.29
N ILE A 354 -4.52 -6.78 -17.39
CA ILE A 354 -3.92 -8.12 -17.38
C ILE A 354 -2.67 -8.16 -16.51
N ALA A 355 -1.81 -7.14 -16.59
CA ALA A 355 -0.63 -7.03 -15.75
C ALA A 355 -0.98 -6.93 -14.25
N MET A 356 -1.99 -6.12 -13.89
CA MET A 356 -2.50 -6.04 -12.50
C MET A 356 -3.07 -7.37 -12.01
N HIS A 357 -3.90 -8.03 -12.83
CA HIS A 357 -4.47 -9.33 -12.51
C HIS A 357 -3.37 -10.39 -12.30
N SER A 358 -2.39 -10.44 -13.19
CA SER A 358 -1.26 -11.37 -13.09
C SER A 358 -0.43 -11.10 -11.84
N LEU A 359 -0.14 -9.84 -11.48
CA LEU A 359 0.56 -9.49 -10.24
C LEU A 359 -0.23 -9.87 -8.98
N ALA A 360 -1.55 -9.67 -8.97
CA ALA A 360 -2.39 -10.03 -7.83
C ALA A 360 -2.42 -11.55 -7.58
N THR A 361 -2.55 -12.33 -8.66
CA THR A 361 -2.77 -13.78 -8.60
C THR A 361 -1.49 -14.62 -8.56
N SER A 362 -0.40 -14.14 -9.16
CA SER A 362 0.88 -14.87 -9.15
C SER A 362 1.66 -14.63 -7.86
N ASP A 363 2.39 -15.65 -7.39
CA ASP A 363 3.27 -15.57 -6.23
C ASP A 363 4.70 -15.95 -6.64
N TRP A 364 5.49 -14.95 -7.05
CA TRP A 364 6.87 -15.13 -7.50
C TRP A 364 7.84 -15.50 -6.37
N SER A 365 7.39 -15.46 -5.11
CA SER A 365 8.17 -15.96 -3.97
C SER A 365 8.12 -17.49 -3.82
N LYS A 366 7.16 -18.13 -4.47
CA LYS A 366 7.02 -19.60 -4.51
C LYS A 366 7.23 -20.14 -5.92
N ASN A 367 6.53 -19.53 -6.88
CA ASN A 367 6.52 -19.91 -8.29
C ASN A 367 7.09 -18.75 -9.12
N GLY A 368 8.42 -18.67 -9.12
CA GLY A 368 9.16 -17.66 -9.88
C GLY A 368 8.87 -17.72 -11.38
N ILE A 369 9.13 -16.61 -12.06
CA ILE A 369 8.89 -16.46 -13.51
C ILE A 369 10.20 -16.26 -14.28
N THR A 370 10.18 -16.56 -15.59
CA THR A 370 11.35 -16.41 -16.47
C THR A 370 10.96 -16.03 -17.88
N ILE A 371 11.76 -15.17 -18.52
CA ILE A 371 11.67 -14.82 -19.95
C ILE A 371 12.49 -15.79 -20.82
N CYS A 372 13.44 -16.50 -20.21
CA CYS A 372 14.29 -17.45 -20.90
C CYS A 372 13.47 -18.68 -21.34
N ASP A 373 13.66 -19.09 -22.60
CA ASP A 373 12.98 -20.25 -23.19
C ASP A 373 13.81 -21.55 -23.05
N ASP A 374 15.01 -21.48 -22.46
CA ASP A 374 15.90 -22.63 -22.27
C ASP A 374 15.43 -23.50 -21.09
N ALA A 375 14.92 -24.69 -21.41
CA ALA A 375 14.44 -25.66 -20.43
C ALA A 375 15.55 -26.18 -19.49
N ASN A 376 16.82 -26.06 -19.86
CA ASN A 376 17.94 -26.51 -19.03
C ASN A 376 18.22 -25.58 -17.85
N LYS A 377 17.71 -24.34 -17.89
CA LYS A 377 17.93 -23.34 -16.83
C LYS A 377 16.80 -23.41 -15.82
N SER A 378 17.03 -24.20 -14.78
CA SER A 378 16.11 -24.36 -13.66
C SER A 378 16.05 -23.11 -12.77
N LEU A 379 14.84 -22.82 -12.26
CA LEU A 379 14.61 -21.74 -11.28
C LEU A 379 14.91 -22.16 -9.83
N VAL A 380 15.18 -23.44 -9.59
CA VAL A 380 15.40 -23.98 -8.23
C VAL A 380 16.56 -23.27 -7.53
N SER A 381 17.69 -23.09 -8.23
CA SER A 381 18.87 -22.41 -7.70
C SER A 381 18.63 -20.93 -7.36
N PHE A 382 17.65 -20.28 -8.02
CA PHE A 382 17.25 -18.91 -7.70
C PHE A 382 16.36 -18.87 -6.46
N HIS A 383 15.38 -19.77 -6.32
CA HIS A 383 14.52 -19.85 -5.13
C HIS A 383 15.27 -20.24 -3.86
N GLU A 384 16.40 -20.95 -3.99
CA GLU A 384 17.29 -21.22 -2.85
C GLU A 384 17.99 -19.98 -2.30
N LYS A 385 18.05 -18.88 -3.06
CA LYS A 385 18.89 -17.71 -2.77
C LYS A 385 18.17 -16.37 -2.75
N PHE A 386 16.99 -16.27 -3.35
CA PHE A 386 16.24 -15.02 -3.44
C PHE A 386 14.79 -15.19 -2.97
N ASP A 387 14.27 -14.15 -2.32
CA ASP A 387 12.88 -14.10 -1.88
C ASP A 387 11.88 -14.05 -3.03
N VAL A 388 12.26 -13.47 -4.16
CA VAL A 388 11.40 -13.20 -5.31
C VAL A 388 12.20 -13.47 -6.59
N VAL A 389 11.66 -14.31 -7.46
CA VAL A 389 12.38 -14.77 -8.65
C VAL A 389 11.68 -14.32 -9.93
N PHE A 390 12.37 -13.45 -10.66
CA PHE A 390 12.05 -13.10 -12.05
C PHE A 390 13.32 -13.10 -12.90
N VAL A 391 13.53 -14.18 -13.65
CA VAL A 391 14.75 -14.36 -14.45
C VAL A 391 14.61 -13.74 -15.84
N ASP A 392 15.68 -13.08 -16.28
CA ASP A 392 15.75 -12.38 -17.55
C ASP A 392 15.79 -13.31 -18.78
N SER A 393 15.95 -12.74 -19.97
CA SER A 393 16.03 -13.50 -21.23
C SER A 393 17.27 -14.36 -21.37
N THR A 394 18.37 -14.02 -20.68
CA THR A 394 19.61 -14.81 -20.70
C THR A 394 19.53 -16.05 -19.81
N GLY A 395 18.66 -16.02 -18.80
CA GLY A 395 18.51 -17.10 -17.83
C GLY A 395 19.51 -17.05 -16.68
N GLU A 396 20.32 -15.99 -16.57
CA GLU A 396 21.41 -15.87 -15.58
C GLU A 396 21.13 -14.80 -14.52
N LEU A 397 20.38 -13.74 -14.86
CA LEU A 397 20.11 -12.63 -13.95
C LEU A 397 18.68 -12.69 -13.40
N ASN A 398 18.55 -12.62 -12.08
CA ASN A 398 17.27 -12.32 -11.43
C ASN A 398 17.04 -10.80 -11.41
N LEU A 399 16.05 -10.33 -12.15
CA LEU A 399 15.64 -8.92 -12.20
C LEU A 399 15.05 -8.44 -10.86
N CYS A 400 14.60 -9.39 -10.02
CA CYS A 400 14.04 -9.15 -8.70
C CYS A 400 15.03 -9.47 -7.57
N ALA A 401 16.34 -9.61 -7.85
CA ALA A 401 17.35 -9.98 -6.86
C ALA A 401 17.26 -9.16 -5.56
N ASP A 402 16.99 -7.87 -5.70
CA ASP A 402 16.96 -6.90 -4.61
C ASP A 402 15.53 -6.57 -4.12
N ILE A 403 14.53 -7.41 -4.43
CA ILE A 403 13.15 -7.24 -3.94
C ILE A 403 12.93 -8.18 -2.75
N THR A 404 12.64 -7.62 -1.59
CA THR A 404 12.25 -8.41 -0.40
C THR A 404 10.84 -8.97 -0.55
N LYS A 405 10.58 -10.09 0.14
CA LYS A 405 9.23 -10.68 0.19
C LYS A 405 8.17 -9.70 0.68
N LEU A 406 8.50 -8.85 1.65
CA LEU A 406 7.63 -7.78 2.15
C LEU A 406 7.23 -6.80 1.05
N THR A 407 8.21 -6.29 0.31
CA THR A 407 7.98 -5.34 -0.78
C THR A 407 7.12 -5.95 -1.87
N TYR A 408 7.39 -7.20 -2.23
CA TYR A 408 6.61 -7.91 -3.23
C TYR A 408 5.16 -8.16 -2.78
N ASN A 409 4.94 -8.60 -1.55
CA ASN A 409 3.59 -8.78 -1.02
C ASN A 409 2.79 -7.46 -0.98
N MET A 410 3.47 -6.35 -0.69
CA MET A 410 2.87 -5.01 -0.76
C MET A 410 2.50 -4.63 -2.20
N ILE A 411 3.35 -4.92 -3.19
CA ILE A 411 3.02 -4.73 -4.61
C ILE A 411 1.83 -5.58 -5.03
N ARG A 412 1.78 -6.85 -4.61
CA ARG A 412 0.65 -7.76 -4.87
C ARG A 412 -0.64 -7.25 -4.27
N TYR A 413 -0.61 -6.82 -3.01
CA TYR A 413 -1.77 -6.24 -2.33
C TYR A 413 -2.27 -4.99 -3.07
N GLN A 414 -1.36 -4.10 -3.46
CA GLN A 414 -1.70 -2.92 -4.24
C GLN A 414 -2.26 -3.26 -5.63
N ALA A 415 -1.77 -4.32 -6.27
CA ALA A 415 -2.33 -4.83 -7.52
C ALA A 415 -3.76 -5.39 -7.33
N THR A 416 -4.01 -6.12 -6.25
CA THR A 416 -5.36 -6.62 -5.87
C THR A 416 -6.34 -5.48 -5.65
N LEU A 417 -5.96 -4.45 -4.88
CA LEU A 417 -6.78 -3.25 -4.70
C LEU A 417 -7.02 -2.51 -6.01
N SER A 418 -6.00 -2.45 -6.88
CA SER A 418 -6.16 -1.81 -8.19
C SER A 418 -7.12 -2.59 -9.07
N LEU A 419 -7.11 -3.92 -9.00
CA LEU A 419 -8.03 -4.78 -9.73
C LEU A 419 -9.48 -4.62 -9.24
N SER A 420 -9.70 -4.56 -7.92
CA SER A 420 -11.06 -4.33 -7.39
C SER A 420 -11.62 -2.98 -7.83
N ILE A 421 -10.80 -1.93 -7.89
CA ILE A 421 -11.20 -0.62 -8.45
C ILE A 421 -11.52 -0.74 -9.95
N LEU A 422 -10.76 -1.52 -10.71
CA LEU A 422 -10.97 -1.72 -12.15
C LEU A 422 -12.20 -2.59 -12.46
N ASP A 423 -12.59 -3.49 -11.57
CA ASP A 423 -13.75 -4.36 -11.72
C ASP A 423 -15.04 -3.70 -11.23
N ASN A 424 -14.97 -2.90 -10.16
CA ASN A 424 -16.16 -2.27 -9.58
C ASN A 424 -16.80 -1.21 -10.47
N SER A 425 -18.14 -1.28 -10.57
CA SER A 425 -19.15 -0.31 -11.05
C SER A 425 -18.83 1.17 -11.18
N MET A 426 -18.07 1.69 -10.22
CA MET A 426 -18.30 3.03 -9.72
C MET A 426 -17.64 4.11 -10.58
N GLU A 427 -18.35 5.22 -10.78
CA GLU A 427 -17.77 6.46 -11.28
C GLU A 427 -16.63 6.89 -10.34
N GLY A 428 -15.47 7.27 -10.89
CA GLY A 428 -14.35 7.80 -10.11
C GLY A 428 -13.17 6.85 -9.84
N GLY A 429 -13.15 5.62 -10.37
CA GLY A 429 -12.01 4.70 -10.20
C GLY A 429 -10.67 5.17 -10.80
N PHE A 430 -10.70 6.14 -11.73
CA PHE A 430 -9.49 6.66 -12.39
C PHE A 430 -8.57 7.43 -11.43
N ASP A 431 -9.14 8.28 -10.58
CA ASP A 431 -8.37 9.18 -9.71
C ASP A 431 -7.55 8.42 -8.64
N PRO A 432 -8.12 7.44 -7.92
CA PRO A 432 -7.37 6.59 -6.99
C PRO A 432 -6.26 5.77 -7.67
N LEU A 433 -6.40 5.46 -8.97
CA LEU A 433 -5.42 4.66 -9.70
C LEU A 433 -4.24 5.50 -10.20
N PHE A 434 -4.51 6.66 -10.81
CA PHE A 434 -3.52 7.39 -11.59
C PHE A 434 -3.26 8.83 -11.15
N ILE A 435 -4.13 9.43 -10.32
CA ILE A 435 -4.03 10.84 -9.93
C ILE A 435 -3.56 11.00 -8.49
N LYS A 436 -4.23 10.34 -7.52
CA LYS A 436 -3.96 10.49 -6.09
C LYS A 436 -2.73 9.68 -5.68
N GLN A 437 -1.75 10.35 -5.07
CA GLN A 437 -0.59 9.69 -4.48
C GLN A 437 -0.97 9.09 -3.11
N GLN A 438 -0.58 7.84 -2.88
CA GLN A 438 -0.74 7.16 -1.60
C GLN A 438 0.52 7.34 -0.76
N HIS A 439 0.38 7.95 0.42
CA HIS A 439 1.49 8.08 1.37
C HIS A 439 1.57 6.87 2.28
N PHE A 440 2.79 6.45 2.63
CA PHE A 440 3.06 5.28 3.49
C PHE A 440 2.20 5.24 4.77
N LEU A 441 2.13 6.35 5.51
CA LEU A 441 1.36 6.42 6.76
C LEU A 441 -0.16 6.40 6.58
N GLN A 442 -0.67 6.68 5.37
CA GLN A 442 -2.10 6.59 5.06
C GLN A 442 -2.51 5.17 4.65
N VAL A 443 -1.54 4.32 4.29
CA VAL A 443 -1.80 2.94 3.89
C VAL A 443 -1.66 1.98 5.08
N ALA A 444 -0.87 2.35 6.09
CA ALA A 444 -0.70 1.56 7.30
C ALA A 444 -1.76 1.96 8.34
N ASP A 445 -2.43 0.96 8.95
CA ASP A 445 -3.28 1.22 10.11
C ASP A 445 -2.41 1.62 11.30
N HIS A 446 -1.38 0.81 11.56
CA HIS A 446 -0.35 1.06 12.55
C HIS A 446 1.02 1.07 11.86
N SER A 447 1.98 1.86 12.35
CA SER A 447 3.34 1.86 11.82
C SER A 447 4.37 2.00 12.92
N PHE A 448 5.60 1.55 12.68
CA PHE A 448 6.68 1.78 13.62
C PHE A 448 8.01 2.03 12.91
N ARG A 449 8.86 2.80 13.56
CA ARG A 449 10.21 3.14 13.11
C ARG A 449 11.24 2.58 14.08
N LEU A 450 12.20 1.85 13.54
CA LEU A 450 13.37 1.37 14.27
C LEU A 450 14.50 2.40 14.14
N ASN A 451 15.04 2.84 15.28
CA ASN A 451 16.15 3.78 15.37
C ASN A 451 17.32 3.18 16.16
N ASN A 452 18.51 3.78 16.06
CA ASN A 452 19.68 3.45 16.88
C ASN A 452 19.92 1.93 17.03
N LEU A 453 20.16 1.27 15.90
CA LEU A 453 20.27 -0.19 15.78
C LEU A 453 21.69 -0.72 16.08
N VAL A 454 22.48 0.00 16.87
CA VAL A 454 23.90 -0.33 17.13
C VAL A 454 24.04 -1.69 17.83
N ASP A 455 23.24 -1.96 18.85
CA ASP A 455 23.33 -3.22 19.59
C ASP A 455 22.81 -4.40 18.79
N PHE A 456 21.76 -4.19 17.98
CA PHE A 456 21.30 -5.18 17.01
C PHE A 456 22.40 -5.49 15.99
N HIS A 457 23.08 -4.49 15.45
CA HIS A 457 24.22 -4.69 14.55
C HIS A 457 25.34 -5.52 15.22
N LYS A 458 25.69 -5.25 16.49
CA LYS A 458 26.67 -6.07 17.22
C LYS A 458 26.23 -7.54 17.32
N GLN A 459 24.96 -7.79 17.61
CA GLN A 459 24.40 -9.15 17.66
C GLN A 459 24.45 -9.86 16.30
N LEU A 460 24.10 -9.16 15.20
CA LEU A 460 24.24 -9.68 13.85
C LEU A 460 25.70 -10.05 13.54
N MET A 461 26.63 -9.20 13.95
CA MET A 461 28.07 -9.42 13.83
C MET A 461 28.64 -10.41 14.85
N GLN A 462 27.84 -11.08 15.67
CA GLN A 462 28.26 -12.24 16.45
C GLN A 462 27.85 -13.55 15.79
N ASN A 463 26.69 -13.59 15.12
CA ASN A 463 26.16 -14.76 14.42
C ASN A 463 26.92 -15.01 13.10
N GLN A 464 27.50 -16.21 12.95
CA GLN A 464 28.26 -16.58 11.75
C GLN A 464 27.38 -16.63 10.49
N LEU A 465 26.13 -17.10 10.59
CA LEU A 465 25.21 -17.14 9.44
C LEU A 465 24.94 -15.72 8.93
N HIS A 466 24.61 -14.78 9.83
CA HIS A 466 24.36 -13.40 9.44
C HIS A 466 25.59 -12.73 8.85
N LYS A 467 26.78 -12.94 9.41
CA LYS A 467 28.05 -12.45 8.81
C LYS A 467 28.22 -12.89 7.36
N THR A 468 27.88 -14.14 7.06
CA THR A 468 28.02 -14.68 5.71
C THR A 468 27.02 -14.08 4.73
N LEU A 469 25.81 -13.73 5.19
CA LEU A 469 24.83 -12.98 4.39
C LEU A 469 25.26 -11.51 4.20
N ILE A 470 25.79 -10.85 5.23
CA ILE A 470 26.31 -9.48 5.18
C ILE A 470 27.44 -9.35 4.15
N MET A 471 28.26 -10.40 4.00
CA MET A 471 29.32 -10.44 3.00
C MET A 471 28.81 -10.22 1.58
N ASP A 472 27.67 -10.82 1.22
CA ASP A 472 27.09 -10.69 -0.13
C ASP A 472 26.69 -9.24 -0.46
N PHE A 473 26.28 -8.48 0.56
CA PHE A 473 25.97 -7.05 0.47
C PHE A 473 27.18 -6.13 0.72
N GLY A 474 28.39 -6.69 0.82
CA GLY A 474 29.61 -5.91 1.02
C GLY A 474 29.70 -5.23 2.39
N GLY A 475 28.95 -5.69 3.38
CA GLY A 475 28.92 -5.07 4.71
C GLY A 475 27.67 -4.23 4.98
N ASP A 476 26.81 -3.99 3.99
CA ASP A 476 25.53 -3.30 4.17
C ASP A 476 24.53 -4.19 4.92
N TRP A 477 24.69 -4.26 6.24
CA TRP A 477 23.87 -5.08 7.13
C TRP A 477 22.41 -4.61 7.21
N LEU A 478 22.12 -3.35 6.86
CA LEU A 478 20.75 -2.82 6.87
C LEU A 478 19.85 -3.58 5.88
N LYS A 479 20.42 -4.17 4.82
CA LYS A 479 19.70 -5.01 3.85
C LYS A 479 19.09 -6.28 4.45
N LEU A 480 19.66 -6.79 5.55
CA LEU A 480 19.16 -7.99 6.21
C LEU A 480 18.06 -7.70 7.22
N VAL A 481 17.97 -6.46 7.70
CA VAL A 481 17.07 -6.09 8.80
C VAL A 481 15.60 -6.36 8.47
N PRO A 482 15.07 -5.98 7.29
CA PRO A 482 13.66 -6.24 6.96
C PRO A 482 13.30 -7.73 6.98
N ASN A 483 14.18 -8.59 6.46
CA ASN A 483 13.92 -10.04 6.40
C ASN A 483 13.93 -10.66 7.80
N ILE A 484 14.94 -10.34 8.62
CA ILE A 484 15.03 -10.86 10.00
C ILE A 484 13.84 -10.37 10.85
N VAL A 485 13.53 -9.07 10.78
CA VAL A 485 12.44 -8.47 11.54
C VAL A 485 11.09 -9.05 11.11
N SER A 486 10.87 -9.23 9.80
CA SER A 486 9.59 -9.76 9.33
C SER A 486 9.36 -11.22 9.67
N GLU A 487 10.38 -12.08 9.60
CA GLU A 487 10.24 -13.48 10.02
C GLU A 487 9.81 -13.58 11.48
N ILE A 488 10.44 -12.78 12.35
CA ILE A 488 10.12 -12.73 13.78
C ILE A 488 8.70 -12.19 13.99
N LEU A 489 8.38 -11.04 13.40
CA LEU A 489 7.10 -10.39 13.64
C LEU A 489 5.92 -11.15 13.05
N LEU A 490 6.04 -11.72 11.85
CA LEU A 490 4.98 -12.53 11.24
C LEU A 490 4.71 -13.80 12.06
N SER A 491 5.73 -14.37 12.70
CA SER A 491 5.56 -15.54 13.57
C SER A 491 4.74 -15.27 14.83
N GLY A 492 4.70 -14.02 15.31
CA GLY A 492 3.98 -13.67 16.54
C GLY A 492 2.74 -12.79 16.34
N LEU A 493 2.69 -11.96 15.30
CA LEU A 493 1.48 -11.19 14.95
C LEU A 493 0.42 -12.08 14.31
N ASP A 494 0.83 -13.12 13.56
CA ASP A 494 -0.06 -14.14 12.98
C ASP A 494 -1.29 -13.51 12.29
N LYS A 495 -2.52 -13.98 12.58
CA LYS A 495 -3.77 -13.51 11.97
C LYS A 495 -4.14 -12.05 12.28
N ARG A 496 -3.44 -11.39 13.22
CA ARG A 496 -3.72 -9.99 13.60
C ARG A 496 -3.36 -9.00 12.51
N VAL A 497 -2.51 -9.40 11.58
CA VAL A 497 -1.98 -8.54 10.52
C VAL A 497 -2.21 -9.20 9.18
N ARG A 498 -2.96 -8.52 8.31
CA ARG A 498 -3.18 -8.94 6.93
C ARG A 498 -1.93 -8.75 6.08
N LEU A 499 -1.17 -7.68 6.37
CA LEU A 499 0.05 -7.36 5.65
C LEU A 499 1.04 -6.60 6.55
N LEU A 500 2.27 -7.13 6.65
CA LEU A 500 3.44 -6.40 7.11
C LEU A 500 4.19 -5.89 5.87
N PHE A 501 4.56 -4.63 5.85
CA PHE A 501 5.31 -4.05 4.74
C PHE A 501 6.35 -3.02 5.20
N GLU A 502 7.42 -2.88 4.43
CA GLU A 502 8.48 -1.91 4.66
C GLU A 502 8.19 -0.62 3.90
N LYS A 503 8.55 0.55 4.47
CA LYS A 503 8.57 1.79 3.69
C LYS A 503 9.68 1.70 2.63
N PRO A 504 9.38 1.87 1.34
CA PRO A 504 10.41 1.90 0.30
C PRO A 504 11.51 2.93 0.60
N SER A 505 12.77 2.54 0.45
CA SER A 505 13.94 3.39 0.70
C SER A 505 14.05 4.47 -0.36
N GLU A 506 14.15 5.74 0.04
CA GLU A 506 14.25 6.85 -0.92
C GLU A 506 15.61 6.87 -1.65
N GLU A 507 15.62 7.35 -2.89
CA GLU A 507 16.85 7.54 -3.67
C GLU A 507 17.81 8.47 -2.95
N LYS A 508 18.99 7.97 -2.58
CA LYS A 508 20.04 8.76 -1.92
C LYS A 508 20.80 9.55 -2.98
N GLN A 509 21.04 10.84 -2.71
CA GLN A 509 21.85 11.71 -3.56
C GLN A 509 22.85 12.49 -2.72
N TRP A 510 24.07 12.63 -3.21
CA TRP A 510 25.13 13.42 -2.58
C TRP A 510 25.99 14.12 -3.63
N THR A 511 26.67 15.20 -3.23
CA THR A 511 27.50 15.97 -4.17
C THR A 511 28.80 15.23 -4.47
N VAL A 512 29.39 15.52 -5.63
CA VAL A 512 30.65 14.90 -6.06
C VAL A 512 31.84 15.27 -5.15
N THR A 513 31.71 16.39 -4.42
CA THR A 513 32.74 16.92 -3.52
C THR A 513 32.56 16.53 -2.05
N SER A 514 31.50 15.78 -1.70
CA SER A 514 31.22 15.42 -0.30
C SER A 514 30.51 14.06 -0.20
N CYS A 515 31.12 13.15 0.54
CA CYS A 515 30.61 11.81 0.88
C CYS A 515 29.89 11.77 2.22
N LYS A 516 29.65 12.92 2.89
CA LYS A 516 28.90 12.98 4.15
C LYS A 516 27.51 12.29 4.05
N GLY A 517 26.92 12.25 2.86
CA GLY A 517 25.67 11.52 2.62
C GLY A 517 25.77 9.99 2.58
N ILE A 518 26.94 9.36 2.71
CA ILE A 518 27.02 7.89 2.57
C ILE A 518 26.78 7.19 3.93
N ASP A 519 27.34 7.74 5.01
CA ASP A 519 27.29 7.15 6.36
C ASP A 519 26.46 7.96 7.40
N ASP A 520 26.21 9.26 7.20
CA ASP A 520 25.49 10.13 8.18
C ASP A 520 23.97 9.90 8.24
N PHE A 521 23.43 9.03 7.39
CA PHE A 521 22.03 8.62 7.49
C PHE A 521 21.91 7.56 8.58
N GLY A 522 21.81 7.98 9.84
CA GLY A 522 21.43 7.13 10.97
C GLY A 522 20.21 6.29 10.58
N GLY A 523 20.48 5.06 10.15
CA GLY A 523 19.55 4.28 9.34
C GLY A 523 18.33 3.95 10.17
N TYR A 524 17.22 4.61 9.86
CA TYR A 524 15.93 4.25 10.40
C TYR A 524 15.16 3.43 9.38
N ILE A 525 14.47 2.40 9.85
CA ILE A 525 13.66 1.53 9.00
C ILE A 525 12.22 1.63 9.49
N TRP A 526 11.32 1.87 8.54
CA TRP A 526 9.89 2.00 8.79
C TRP A 526 9.16 0.74 8.36
N PHE A 527 8.25 0.29 9.22
CA PHE A 527 7.35 -0.82 8.95
C PHE A 527 5.90 -0.36 9.13
N GLY A 528 5.04 -0.80 8.24
CA GLY A 528 3.60 -0.61 8.28
C GLY A 528 2.90 -1.94 8.55
N LEU A 529 1.84 -1.88 9.33
CA LEU A 529 0.95 -2.99 9.66
C LEU A 529 -0.44 -2.65 9.13
N LEU A 530 -0.96 -3.51 8.27
CA LEU A 530 -2.38 -3.55 7.94
C LEU A 530 -3.04 -4.58 8.85
N LEU A 531 -3.86 -4.13 9.79
CA LEU A 531 -4.45 -4.96 10.82
C LEU A 531 -5.63 -5.77 10.27
N ASP A 532 -5.89 -6.92 10.88
CA ASP A 532 -7.16 -7.62 10.70
C ASP A 532 -8.13 -7.24 11.84
N PRO A 533 -9.22 -6.52 11.57
CA PRO A 533 -10.17 -6.11 12.62
C PRO A 533 -10.79 -7.29 13.38
N GLU A 534 -10.83 -8.50 12.80
CA GLU A 534 -11.38 -9.68 13.49
C GLU A 534 -10.44 -10.21 14.59
N TYR A 535 -9.12 -10.04 14.41
CA TYR A 535 -8.11 -10.68 15.28
C TYR A 535 -7.22 -9.71 16.03
N SER A 536 -7.06 -8.47 15.56
CA SER A 536 -6.06 -7.52 16.04
C SER A 536 -6.17 -7.23 17.54
N GLU A 537 -7.41 -7.13 18.04
CA GLU A 537 -7.73 -6.82 19.44
C GLU A 537 -7.80 -8.04 20.38
N ASN A 538 -7.55 -9.26 19.88
CA ASN A 538 -7.68 -10.46 20.71
C ASN A 538 -6.64 -10.46 21.85
N VAL A 539 -7.09 -10.47 23.10
CA VAL A 539 -6.21 -10.43 24.29
C VAL A 539 -5.38 -11.72 24.43
N LEU A 540 -5.87 -12.83 23.89
CA LEU A 540 -5.24 -14.14 23.98
C LEU A 540 -4.68 -14.56 22.61
N SER A 541 -3.39 -14.92 22.58
CA SER A 541 -2.79 -15.63 21.45
C SER A 541 -2.74 -17.12 21.79
N MET A 542 -3.62 -17.92 21.17
CA MET A 542 -3.66 -19.36 21.34
C MET A 542 -2.60 -20.02 20.44
N GLY A 543 -1.75 -20.84 21.06
CA GLY A 543 -0.75 -21.67 20.39
C GLY A 543 -1.22 -23.11 20.21
N PRO A 544 -0.31 -24.00 19.76
CA PRO A 544 -0.59 -25.42 19.58
C PRO A 544 -0.74 -26.16 20.92
N SER A 545 -1.28 -27.38 20.87
CA SER A 545 -1.39 -28.27 22.02
C SER A 545 -0.01 -28.60 22.60
N ALA A 546 0.07 -28.72 23.93
CA ALA A 546 1.32 -28.88 24.69
C ALA A 546 2.19 -30.07 24.24
N ASP A 547 1.56 -31.11 23.69
CA ASP A 547 2.20 -32.36 23.28
C ASP A 547 2.79 -32.29 21.85
N GLN A 548 2.41 -31.28 21.08
CA GLN A 548 2.83 -31.12 19.69
C GLN A 548 4.24 -30.51 19.59
N PRO A 549 5.07 -30.89 18.60
CA PRO A 549 6.42 -30.34 18.44
C PRO A 549 6.41 -28.82 18.20
N GLU A 550 5.34 -28.29 17.60
CA GLU A 550 5.11 -26.85 17.39
C GLU A 550 4.99 -26.08 18.72
N ALA A 551 4.67 -26.74 19.84
CA ALA A 551 4.68 -26.07 21.15
C ALA A 551 6.08 -25.62 21.55
N LYS A 552 7.13 -26.35 21.15
CA LYS A 552 8.52 -25.96 21.42
C LYS A 552 8.92 -24.72 20.62
N THR A 553 8.49 -24.62 19.37
CA THR A 553 8.76 -23.44 18.55
C THR A 553 8.00 -22.23 19.08
N PHE A 554 6.74 -22.42 19.50
CA PHE A 554 5.94 -21.38 20.15
C PHE A 554 6.61 -20.86 21.43
N ARG A 555 7.03 -21.74 22.34
CA ARG A 555 7.80 -21.36 23.55
C ARG A 555 9.08 -20.60 23.22
N LYS A 556 9.79 -21.01 22.15
CA LYS A 556 11.03 -20.33 21.72
C LYS A 556 10.75 -18.91 21.20
N ILE A 557 9.66 -18.71 20.46
CA ILE A 557 9.26 -17.40 19.93
C ILE A 557 8.86 -16.46 21.07
N TRP A 558 8.06 -16.92 22.03
CA TRP A 558 7.50 -16.07 23.07
C TRP A 558 8.36 -15.98 24.34
N GLY A 559 9.28 -16.92 24.54
CA GLY A 559 10.14 -17.00 25.72
C GLY A 559 9.31 -17.10 27.01
N ALA A 560 9.63 -16.25 27.98
CA ALA A 560 8.95 -16.23 29.29
C ALA A 560 7.47 -15.82 29.26
N LYS A 561 6.94 -15.36 28.11
CA LYS A 561 5.52 -15.02 27.95
C LYS A 561 4.63 -16.21 27.62
N SER A 562 5.20 -17.35 27.22
CA SER A 562 4.44 -18.57 26.91
C SER A 562 4.03 -19.27 28.20
N GLU A 563 2.74 -19.57 28.33
CA GLU A 563 2.19 -20.32 29.46
C GLU A 563 1.22 -21.42 28.98
N LEU A 564 1.12 -22.50 29.75
CA LEU A 564 0.12 -23.54 29.49
C LEU A 564 -1.23 -23.13 30.04
N ARG A 565 -2.25 -23.15 29.19
CA ARG A 565 -3.61 -22.78 29.56
C ARG A 565 -4.59 -23.88 29.19
N ARG A 566 -5.47 -24.21 30.15
CA ARG A 566 -6.63 -25.08 29.91
C ARG A 566 -7.79 -24.24 29.38
N PHE A 567 -8.36 -24.65 28.26
CA PHE A 567 -9.48 -24.00 27.61
C PHE A 567 -10.83 -24.65 28.00
N PRO A 568 -11.98 -23.99 27.77
CA PRO A 568 -13.30 -24.52 28.14
C PRO A 568 -13.66 -25.85 27.47
N ASP A 569 -13.04 -26.15 26.32
CA ASP A 569 -13.16 -27.43 25.60
C ASP A 569 -12.31 -28.56 26.23
N GLY A 570 -11.59 -28.27 27.32
CA GLY A 570 -10.71 -29.21 28.03
C GLY A 570 -9.31 -29.33 27.42
N SER A 571 -9.04 -28.67 26.29
CA SER A 571 -7.73 -28.69 25.65
C SER A 571 -6.69 -27.94 26.49
N ILE A 572 -5.44 -28.41 26.47
CA ILE A 572 -4.30 -27.76 27.12
C ILE A 572 -3.32 -27.34 26.04
N ASN A 573 -3.30 -26.03 25.75
CA ASN A 573 -2.47 -25.46 24.71
C ASN A 573 -1.50 -24.45 25.31
N GLU A 574 -0.40 -24.20 24.59
CA GLU A 574 0.41 -23.01 24.83
C GLU A 574 -0.41 -21.76 24.54
N ALA A 575 -0.24 -20.72 25.33
CA ALA A 575 -0.93 -19.45 25.13
C ALA A 575 -0.09 -18.27 25.61
N VAL A 576 -0.40 -17.08 25.09
CA VAL A 576 0.14 -15.81 25.57
C VAL A 576 -1.03 -14.86 25.85
N LEU A 577 -1.12 -14.40 27.10
CA LEU A 577 -2.11 -13.41 27.51
C LEU A 577 -1.51 -11.99 27.51
N TRP A 578 -2.20 -11.07 26.87
CA TRP A 578 -1.88 -9.63 26.83
C TRP A 578 -2.82 -8.86 27.75
N PRO A 579 -2.49 -8.68 29.04
CA PRO A 579 -3.39 -8.01 29.98
C PRO A 579 -3.67 -6.58 29.50
N CYS A 580 -4.96 -6.25 29.42
CA CYS A 580 -5.45 -4.93 29.03
C CYS A 580 -6.45 -4.46 30.09
N VAL A 581 -6.30 -3.23 30.56
CA VAL A 581 -7.17 -2.61 31.57
C VAL A 581 -8.47 -2.09 30.95
N ASN A 582 -8.41 -1.67 29.69
CA ASN A 582 -9.55 -1.14 28.95
C ASN A 582 -9.47 -1.48 27.44
N LYS A 583 -10.54 -1.20 26.70
CA LYS A 583 -10.66 -1.38 25.24
C LYS A 583 -9.68 -0.55 24.41
N GLU A 584 -9.13 0.53 24.94
CA GLU A 584 -8.09 1.26 24.21
C GLU A 584 -6.81 0.41 24.14
N GLU A 585 -6.42 -0.20 25.26
CA GLU A 585 -5.21 -1.02 25.34
C GLU A 585 -5.28 -2.26 24.42
N THR A 586 -6.47 -2.81 24.18
CA THR A 586 -6.65 -3.95 23.26
C THR A 586 -6.27 -3.59 21.82
N LYS A 587 -6.46 -2.33 21.39
CA LYS A 587 -6.03 -1.85 20.07
C LYS A 587 -4.51 -1.83 19.92
N PHE A 588 -3.78 -1.73 21.03
CA PHE A 588 -2.31 -1.70 21.04
C PHE A 588 -1.65 -3.04 21.34
N ILE A 589 -2.36 -4.17 21.28
CA ILE A 589 -1.74 -5.50 21.46
C ILE A 589 -0.63 -5.73 20.43
N CYS A 590 -0.84 -5.32 19.17
CA CYS A 590 0.19 -5.40 18.13
C CYS A 590 1.45 -4.60 18.51
N LYS A 591 1.31 -3.44 19.18
CA LYS A 591 2.44 -2.66 19.71
C LYS A 591 3.19 -3.46 20.78
N GLN A 592 2.47 -4.06 21.73
CA GLN A 592 3.07 -4.87 22.79
C GLN A 592 3.84 -6.08 22.23
N ILE A 593 3.26 -6.76 21.23
CA ILE A 593 3.91 -7.87 20.52
C ILE A 593 5.20 -7.40 19.83
N VAL A 594 5.15 -6.31 19.07
CA VAL A 594 6.33 -5.77 18.37
C VAL A 594 7.45 -5.44 19.36
N HIS A 595 7.14 -4.73 20.45
CA HIS A 595 8.15 -4.42 21.48
C HIS A 595 8.73 -5.68 22.13
N HIS A 596 7.89 -6.65 22.50
CA HIS A 596 8.34 -7.89 23.15
C HIS A 596 9.26 -8.70 22.25
N LEU A 597 8.83 -8.97 21.01
CA LEU A 597 9.58 -9.83 20.09
C LEU A 597 10.89 -9.19 19.64
N LEU A 598 10.91 -7.89 19.36
CA LEU A 598 12.13 -7.19 18.95
C LEU A 598 13.13 -7.04 20.11
N GLN A 599 12.65 -6.87 21.34
CA GLN A 599 13.52 -6.88 22.52
C GLN A 599 14.12 -8.28 22.72
N LEU A 600 13.31 -9.34 22.61
CA LEU A 600 13.72 -10.71 22.89
C LEU A 600 14.72 -11.26 21.85
N HIS A 601 14.41 -11.08 20.56
CA HIS A 601 15.18 -11.72 19.47
C HIS A 601 16.22 -10.80 18.84
N CYS A 602 16.00 -9.48 18.85
CA CYS A 602 16.89 -8.51 18.20
C CYS A 602 17.64 -7.60 19.18
N ASN A 603 17.41 -7.75 20.50
CA ASN A 603 17.96 -6.89 21.54
C ASN A 603 17.71 -5.39 21.26
N ILE A 604 16.57 -5.05 20.64
CA ILE A 604 16.18 -3.67 20.35
C ILE A 604 15.33 -3.16 21.51
N PRO A 605 15.79 -2.15 22.27
CA PRO A 605 15.03 -1.61 23.38
C PRO A 605 13.78 -0.87 22.92
N SER A 606 12.77 -0.82 23.78
CA SER A 606 11.51 -0.11 23.50
C SER A 606 11.72 1.37 23.18
N THR A 607 12.76 2.01 23.75
CA THR A 607 13.16 3.40 23.46
C THR A 607 13.60 3.61 22.01
N ASN A 608 14.01 2.55 21.32
CA ASN A 608 14.49 2.58 19.94
C ASN A 608 13.38 2.23 18.93
N ILE A 609 12.16 1.95 19.42
CA ILE A 609 11.00 1.62 18.62
C ILE A 609 9.98 2.75 18.78
N PHE A 610 9.85 3.58 17.74
CA PHE A 610 8.84 4.64 17.69
C PHE A 610 7.58 4.08 17.04
N TYR A 611 6.56 3.80 17.84
CA TYR A 611 5.32 3.19 17.38
C TYR A 611 4.21 4.23 17.21
N HIS A 612 3.49 4.13 16.10
CA HIS A 612 2.38 4.98 15.68
C HIS A 612 1.10 4.16 15.45
N GLY A 613 -0.04 4.65 15.95
CA GLY A 613 -1.32 3.93 15.90
C GLY A 613 -2.42 4.47 16.83
N GLY A 614 -2.22 5.61 17.47
CA GLY A 614 -3.27 6.25 18.29
C GLY A 614 -2.85 7.59 18.87
N GLU A 615 -2.07 8.34 18.08
CA GLU A 615 -1.69 9.72 18.31
C GLU A 615 -2.91 10.61 18.56
N PHE A 616 -4.03 10.28 17.92
CA PHE A 616 -5.30 10.99 18.05
C PHE A 616 -6.14 10.54 19.26
N ASN A 617 -5.76 9.46 19.96
CA ASN A 617 -6.50 8.99 21.14
C ASN A 617 -6.50 10.04 22.25
N VAL A 618 -5.47 10.89 22.34
CA VAL A 618 -5.42 12.00 23.30
C VAL A 618 -6.60 12.95 23.13
N CYS A 619 -7.09 13.14 21.89
CA CYS A 619 -8.27 13.97 21.61
C CYS A 619 -9.59 13.31 22.07
N LEU A 620 -9.60 11.98 22.18
CA LEU A 620 -10.76 11.20 22.65
C LEU A 620 -10.74 11.01 24.17
N LYS A 621 -9.55 11.06 24.79
CA LYS A 621 -9.38 10.92 26.24
C LYS A 621 -9.99 12.10 26.98
N ARG A 622 -10.93 11.79 27.85
CA ARG A 622 -11.50 12.78 28.78
C ARG A 622 -10.54 13.03 29.94
N LYS A 623 -10.33 14.30 30.29
CA LYS A 623 -9.67 14.68 31.55
C LYS A 623 -10.64 14.42 32.70
N TYR A 624 -10.51 13.28 33.37
CA TYR A 624 -11.23 13.05 34.62
C TYR A 624 -10.65 13.96 35.71
N ILE A 625 -11.53 14.58 36.50
CA ILE A 625 -11.15 15.35 37.67
C ILE A 625 -10.89 14.33 38.78
N GLU A 626 -9.70 14.36 39.39
CA GLU A 626 -9.17 13.43 40.41
C GLU A 626 -10.02 13.23 41.68
N THR A 627 -11.21 13.81 41.77
CA THR A 627 -12.09 13.72 42.95
C THR A 627 -12.99 12.48 42.99
N ASP A 628 -12.89 11.57 42.02
CA ASP A 628 -13.69 10.34 41.99
C ASP A 628 -12.88 9.16 42.55
N ASP A 629 -12.84 9.02 43.89
CA ASP A 629 -12.20 7.95 44.67
C ASP A 629 -12.68 6.51 44.33
N HIS A 630 -13.62 6.37 43.39
CA HIS A 630 -14.29 5.11 43.04
C HIS A 630 -14.07 4.62 41.61
N VAL A 631 -13.37 5.36 40.75
CA VAL A 631 -13.04 4.91 39.39
C VAL A 631 -11.75 4.07 39.45
N LYS A 632 -11.89 2.78 39.80
CA LYS A 632 -10.77 1.82 39.85
C LYS A 632 -10.13 1.54 38.48
N ASN A 633 -10.79 1.90 37.38
CA ASN A 633 -10.34 1.60 36.01
C ASN A 633 -9.90 2.88 35.31
N LYS A 634 -8.67 2.90 34.77
CA LYS A 634 -8.19 4.04 33.97
C LYS A 634 -9.11 4.21 32.74
N PRO A 635 -9.72 5.40 32.55
CA PRO A 635 -10.66 5.62 31.47
C PRO A 635 -9.96 5.48 30.10
N GLY A 636 -10.63 4.79 29.17
CA GLY A 636 -10.19 4.64 27.79
C GLY A 636 -10.71 5.77 26.88
N CYS A 637 -11.02 5.43 25.63
CA CYS A 637 -11.54 6.37 24.62
C CYS A 637 -13.08 6.49 24.58
N GLY A 638 -13.81 5.91 25.55
CA GLY A 638 -15.28 5.99 25.60
C GLY A 638 -16.03 4.80 24.97
N GLU A 639 -15.33 3.87 24.35
CA GLU A 639 -15.94 2.73 23.63
C GLU A 639 -16.61 1.72 24.56
N GLU A 640 -16.03 1.47 25.74
CA GLU A 640 -16.62 0.57 26.75
C GLU A 640 -17.95 1.12 27.24
N GLU A 641 -17.98 2.43 27.48
CA GLU A 641 -19.16 3.18 27.90
C GLU A 641 -20.25 3.14 26.83
N GLY A 642 -19.87 3.28 25.55
CA GLY A 642 -20.79 3.10 24.44
C GLY A 642 -21.38 1.69 24.35
N ILE A 643 -20.53 0.66 24.41
CA ILE A 643 -20.98 -0.75 24.39
C ILE A 643 -21.90 -1.04 25.58
N ASN A 644 -21.56 -0.52 26.77
CA ASN A 644 -22.37 -0.68 27.95
C ASN A 644 -23.74 0.00 27.78
N PHE A 645 -23.78 1.21 27.24
CA PHE A 645 -25.03 1.91 26.90
C PHE A 645 -25.94 1.10 25.97
N ILE A 646 -25.39 0.51 24.90
CA ILE A 646 -26.18 -0.37 24.01
C ILE A 646 -26.73 -1.58 24.78
N LYS A 647 -25.93 -2.22 25.63
CA LYS A 647 -26.39 -3.37 26.43
C LYS A 647 -27.49 -2.98 27.42
N THR A 648 -27.36 -1.83 28.08
CA THR A 648 -28.39 -1.30 28.98
C THR A 648 -29.68 -1.04 28.22
N PHE A 649 -29.58 -0.45 27.03
CA PHE A 649 -30.73 -0.20 26.16
C PHE A 649 -31.40 -1.48 25.67
N GLU A 650 -30.64 -2.49 25.22
CA GLU A 650 -31.17 -3.79 24.81
C GLU A 650 -31.93 -4.48 25.95
N LYS A 651 -31.40 -4.39 27.18
CA LYS A 651 -32.06 -4.92 28.37
C LYS A 651 -33.35 -4.16 28.67
N LEU A 652 -33.32 -2.82 28.59
CA LEU A 652 -34.52 -2.00 28.76
C LEU A 652 -35.59 -2.34 27.70
N CYS A 653 -35.21 -2.55 26.45
CA CYS A 653 -36.12 -2.96 25.39
C CYS A 653 -36.79 -4.30 25.71
N LYS A 654 -36.03 -5.29 26.21
CA LYS A 654 -36.57 -6.59 26.63
C LYS A 654 -37.56 -6.45 27.79
N GLU A 655 -37.24 -5.60 28.78
CA GLU A 655 -38.11 -5.34 29.93
C GLU A 655 -39.40 -4.60 29.53
N ILE A 656 -39.33 -3.61 28.63
CA ILE A 656 -40.49 -2.88 28.11
C ILE A 656 -41.37 -3.78 27.25
N ASN A 657 -40.78 -4.64 26.41
CA ASN A 657 -41.55 -5.59 25.58
C ASN A 657 -42.26 -6.67 26.41
N ALA A 658 -41.80 -6.94 27.63
CA ALA A 658 -42.44 -7.88 28.56
C ALA A 658 -43.63 -7.29 29.34
N LEU A 659 -44.01 -6.03 29.08
CA LEU A 659 -45.14 -5.39 29.76
C LEU A 659 -46.48 -5.93 29.24
N GLU A 660 -47.23 -6.64 30.11
CA GLU A 660 -48.53 -7.23 29.76
C GLU A 660 -49.72 -6.25 29.89
N ASN A 661 -49.56 -5.19 30.68
CA ASN A 661 -50.66 -4.28 31.07
C ASN A 661 -50.84 -3.06 30.15
N LEU A 662 -50.49 -3.18 28.87
CA LEU A 662 -50.62 -2.12 27.88
C LEU A 662 -51.86 -2.33 26.98
N PRO A 663 -52.56 -1.25 26.55
CA PRO A 663 -53.78 -1.37 25.72
C PRO A 663 -53.53 -1.96 24.33
N LEU A 664 -52.33 -1.77 23.80
CA LEU A 664 -51.83 -2.36 22.56
C LEU A 664 -50.46 -2.97 22.85
N LYS A 665 -50.11 -4.03 22.13
CA LYS A 665 -48.76 -4.59 22.19
C LYS A 665 -47.79 -3.69 21.44
N ILE A 666 -46.54 -3.72 21.89
CA ILE A 666 -45.45 -2.96 21.28
C ILE A 666 -44.96 -3.73 20.04
N HIS A 667 -44.86 -3.03 18.92
CA HIS A 667 -44.35 -3.54 17.65
C HIS A 667 -42.83 -3.36 17.55
N SER A 668 -42.32 -2.15 17.79
CA SER A 668 -40.89 -1.84 17.73
C SER A 668 -40.46 -0.80 18.78
N ILE A 669 -39.17 -0.83 19.11
CA ILE A 669 -38.50 0.14 19.98
C ILE A 669 -37.15 0.48 19.32
N ASP A 670 -37.04 1.67 18.77
CA ASP A 670 -35.92 2.06 17.90
C ASP A 670 -35.21 3.30 18.44
N GLY A 671 -33.92 3.16 18.77
CA GLY A 671 -33.09 4.27 19.21
C GLY A 671 -32.59 5.11 18.02
N ILE A 672 -32.91 6.40 18.00
CA ILE A 672 -32.65 7.28 16.83
C ILE A 672 -31.43 8.19 17.00
N ASP A 673 -30.98 8.40 18.25
CA ASP A 673 -29.84 9.25 18.55
C ASP A 673 -28.47 8.61 18.23
N PRO A 674 -27.40 9.41 18.03
CA PRO A 674 -26.07 8.92 17.66
C PRO A 674 -25.48 7.87 18.63
N ALA A 675 -25.85 7.91 19.90
CA ALA A 675 -25.38 6.96 20.91
C ALA A 675 -25.75 5.50 20.60
N PHE A 676 -26.91 5.24 19.99
CA PHE A 676 -27.34 3.88 19.63
C PHE A 676 -26.54 3.25 18.49
N ARG A 677 -25.77 4.06 17.75
CA ARG A 677 -24.94 3.64 16.60
C ARG A 677 -23.46 3.98 16.77
N MET A 678 -23.01 4.22 18.02
CA MET A 678 -21.61 4.52 18.35
C MET A 678 -21.04 5.76 17.63
N THR A 679 -21.88 6.72 17.24
CA THR A 679 -21.44 7.97 16.58
C THR A 679 -21.62 9.21 17.46
N GLU A 680 -21.88 9.03 18.76
CA GLU A 680 -21.99 10.13 19.71
C GLU A 680 -20.59 10.70 20.02
N VAL A 681 -20.41 12.00 19.80
CA VAL A 681 -19.11 12.69 20.05
C VAL A 681 -18.74 12.62 21.53
N ASN A 682 -19.73 12.76 22.40
CA ASN A 682 -19.57 12.65 23.84
C ASN A 682 -20.22 11.35 24.31
N THR A 683 -19.43 10.29 24.43
CA THR A 683 -19.92 8.98 24.89
C THR A 683 -20.76 9.11 26.17
N PRO A 684 -21.88 8.36 26.28
CA PRO A 684 -22.78 8.41 27.42
C PRO A 684 -21.98 8.31 28.72
N LEU A 685 -22.11 9.33 29.58
CA LEU A 685 -21.33 9.42 30.80
C LEU A 685 -21.96 8.54 31.89
N GLN A 686 -21.09 7.93 32.70
CA GLN A 686 -21.45 7.43 34.02
C GLN A 686 -21.80 8.63 34.91
N HIS A 687 -23.06 9.02 34.94
CA HIS A 687 -23.51 10.11 35.78
C HIS A 687 -23.71 9.61 37.21
N ILE A 688 -22.71 9.82 38.08
CA ILE A 688 -22.97 9.84 39.53
C ILE A 688 -23.77 11.10 39.82
N THR A 689 -25.08 11.01 39.67
CA THR A 689 -26.00 11.96 40.27
C THR A 689 -26.95 11.18 41.14
N LYS A 690 -27.07 11.59 42.40
CA LYS A 690 -28.23 11.23 43.22
C LYS A 690 -29.45 11.85 42.50
N ALA A 691 -30.04 11.20 41.50
CA ALA A 691 -31.26 11.74 40.90
C ALA A 691 -32.34 11.67 41.98
N GLY A 692 -32.86 12.84 42.36
CA GLY A 692 -33.92 12.97 43.33
C GLY A 692 -35.23 13.18 42.59
N TYR A 693 -36.26 12.50 43.05
CA TYR A 693 -37.63 12.66 42.56
C TYR A 693 -38.26 13.83 43.32
N GLU A 694 -38.30 15.02 42.72
CA GLU A 694 -38.98 16.18 43.31
C GLU A 694 -40.00 16.73 42.30
N ASN A 695 -41.25 16.92 42.75
CA ASN A 695 -42.33 17.57 41.99
C ASN A 695 -42.63 17.01 40.59
N LYS A 696 -42.67 15.67 40.44
CA LYS A 696 -42.98 14.98 39.15
C LYS A 696 -41.99 15.31 38.01
N ILE A 697 -40.84 15.92 38.32
CA ILE A 697 -39.77 16.17 37.37
C ILE A 697 -38.58 15.33 37.80
N ILE A 698 -37.98 14.64 36.84
CA ILE A 698 -36.72 13.96 37.04
C ILE A 698 -35.62 15.02 36.85
N ALA A 699 -35.05 15.50 37.95
CA ALA A 699 -33.88 16.37 37.91
C ALA A 699 -32.71 15.70 38.64
N PRO A 700 -31.48 15.77 38.10
CA PRO A 700 -30.32 15.31 38.86
C PRO A 700 -30.08 16.27 40.04
N LYS A 701 -29.92 15.76 41.27
CA LYS A 701 -29.53 16.61 42.42
C LYS A 701 -28.03 16.85 42.33
N PHE A 702 -27.62 18.11 42.24
CA PHE A 702 -26.22 18.51 42.20
C PHE A 702 -25.84 19.27 43.47
N GLU A 703 -24.79 18.83 44.15
CA GLU A 703 -24.18 19.56 45.29
C GLU A 703 -23.21 20.67 44.81
N LYS A 704 -22.89 20.77 43.51
CA LYS A 704 -21.98 21.78 42.91
C LYS A 704 -22.70 22.81 42.04
N LYS A 705 -22.12 24.03 41.92
CA LYS A 705 -22.69 25.24 41.27
C LYS A 705 -23.02 25.14 39.77
N LEU A 706 -22.61 24.08 39.06
CA LEU A 706 -22.94 23.84 37.65
C LEU A 706 -23.30 22.35 37.45
N PRO A 707 -24.49 22.02 36.93
CA PRO A 707 -24.86 20.65 36.60
C PRO A 707 -23.95 20.13 35.47
N ARG A 708 -23.46 18.88 35.59
CA ARG A 708 -22.78 18.20 34.47
C ARG A 708 -23.82 17.96 33.37
N PHE A 709 -23.46 18.20 32.11
CA PHE A 709 -24.32 17.93 30.95
C PHE A 709 -24.78 16.48 30.97
N CYS A 710 -26.09 16.25 30.98
CA CYS A 710 -26.71 14.93 30.96
C CYS A 710 -27.58 14.83 29.70
N PRO A 711 -27.10 14.12 28.65
CA PRO A 711 -27.86 13.98 27.41
C PRO A 711 -29.11 13.12 27.65
N VAL A 712 -30.19 13.47 26.96
CA VAL A 712 -31.42 12.68 26.89
C VAL A 712 -31.43 11.96 25.55
N TYR A 713 -31.55 10.63 25.58
CA TYR A 713 -31.51 9.79 24.39
C TYR A 713 -32.91 9.47 23.88
N ASN A 714 -33.22 9.89 22.66
CA ASN A 714 -34.53 9.72 22.04
C ASN A 714 -34.68 8.32 21.44
N VAL A 715 -35.82 7.72 21.76
CA VAL A 715 -36.24 6.39 21.31
C VAL A 715 -37.66 6.49 20.81
N VAL A 716 -37.90 5.91 19.63
CA VAL A 716 -39.22 5.83 19.02
C VAL A 716 -39.83 4.48 19.37
N LEU A 717 -41.08 4.49 19.82
CA LEU A 717 -41.86 3.31 20.17
C LEU A 717 -43.08 3.23 19.27
N GLN A 718 -43.26 2.09 18.61
CA GLN A 718 -44.41 1.83 17.76
C GLN A 718 -45.28 0.74 18.40
N PHE A 719 -46.59 0.98 18.46
CA PHE A 719 -47.56 -0.05 18.85
C PHE A 719 -48.06 -0.80 17.62
N GLU A 720 -48.69 -1.96 17.83
CA GLU A 720 -49.43 -2.66 16.78
C GLU A 720 -50.49 -1.76 16.13
N THR A 721 -50.74 -1.99 14.84
CA THR A 721 -51.73 -1.24 14.07
C THR A 721 -53.14 -1.46 14.66
N SER A 722 -53.91 -0.39 14.77
CA SER A 722 -55.24 -0.42 15.35
C SER A 722 -56.17 0.50 14.57
N GLY A 723 -57.27 -0.02 14.05
CA GLY A 723 -58.29 0.81 13.37
C GLY A 723 -59.08 1.73 14.32
N LYS A 724 -58.69 1.83 15.59
CA LYS A 724 -59.35 2.67 16.61
C LYS A 724 -58.66 4.03 16.82
N TRP A 725 -57.63 4.34 16.04
CA TRP A 725 -57.04 5.67 16.03
C TRP A 725 -58.03 6.69 15.43
N PRO A 726 -58.25 7.85 16.06
CA PRO A 726 -59.09 8.91 15.51
C PRO A 726 -58.48 9.55 14.26
N ASP A 727 -59.32 10.15 13.42
CA ASP A 727 -58.87 10.91 12.24
C ASP A 727 -58.43 12.36 12.55
N ASP A 728 -58.68 12.84 13.78
CA ASP A 728 -58.29 14.18 14.24
C ASP A 728 -56.92 14.18 14.93
N VAL A 729 -56.04 15.10 14.52
CA VAL A 729 -54.67 15.25 15.05
C VAL A 729 -54.66 15.54 16.55
N LEU A 730 -55.56 16.40 17.04
CA LEU A 730 -55.64 16.72 18.47
C LEU A 730 -56.13 15.51 19.28
N ALA A 731 -57.12 14.78 18.78
CA ALA A 731 -57.56 13.52 19.38
C ALA A 731 -56.44 12.47 19.42
N ILE A 732 -55.63 12.34 18.36
CA ILE A 732 -54.46 11.44 18.35
C ILE A 732 -53.44 11.86 19.41
N GLN A 733 -53.14 13.16 19.55
CA GLN A 733 -52.22 13.66 20.57
C GLN A 733 -52.70 13.35 21.99
N HIS A 734 -53.99 13.50 22.27
CA HIS A 734 -54.56 13.14 23.57
C HIS A 734 -54.51 11.63 23.84
N ILE A 735 -54.76 10.79 22.84
CA ILE A 735 -54.64 9.35 22.98
C ILE A 735 -53.17 8.96 23.20
N LYS A 736 -52.22 9.54 22.45
CA LYS A 736 -50.78 9.33 22.69
C LYS A 736 -50.40 9.71 24.13
N ALA A 737 -50.89 10.84 24.64
CA ALA A 737 -50.67 11.23 26.04
C ALA A 737 -51.24 10.21 27.04
N ALA A 738 -52.41 9.62 26.75
CA ALA A 738 -52.99 8.55 27.58
C ALA A 738 -52.14 7.26 27.53
N PHE A 739 -51.63 6.89 26.36
CA PHE A 739 -50.67 5.78 26.23
C PHE A 739 -49.37 6.07 26.98
N HIS A 740 -48.82 7.30 26.91
CA HIS A 740 -47.65 7.71 27.68
C HIS A 740 -47.88 7.56 29.19
N LEU A 741 -49.04 7.99 29.71
CA LEU A 741 -49.39 7.81 31.13
C LEU A 741 -49.42 6.33 31.52
N LYS A 742 -50.12 5.50 30.73
CA LYS A 742 -50.26 4.07 31.00
C LYS A 742 -48.92 3.32 30.89
N LEU A 743 -48.08 3.71 29.94
CA LEU A 743 -46.72 3.20 29.77
C LEU A 743 -45.87 3.54 30.99
N ALA A 744 -45.86 4.80 31.43
CA ALA A 744 -45.11 5.21 32.60
C ALA A 744 -45.58 4.53 33.90
N ASP A 745 -46.90 4.35 34.08
CA ASP A 745 -47.46 3.56 35.19
C ASP A 745 -46.98 2.11 35.13
N SER A 746 -47.04 1.47 33.96
CA SER A 746 -46.65 0.08 33.78
C SER A 746 -45.15 -0.14 34.01
N ILE A 747 -44.31 0.80 33.58
CA ILE A 747 -42.86 0.79 33.84
C ILE A 747 -42.59 0.93 35.34
N ARG A 748 -43.24 1.86 36.04
CA ARG A 748 -43.08 2.03 37.50
C ARG A 748 -43.52 0.80 38.28
N SER A 749 -44.64 0.19 37.91
CA SER A 749 -45.21 -0.96 38.64
C SER A 749 -44.48 -2.27 38.34
N SER A 750 -44.08 -2.52 37.07
CA SER A 750 -43.58 -3.83 36.64
C SER A 750 -42.06 -3.89 36.56
N ILE A 751 -41.40 -2.81 36.11
CA ILE A 751 -39.94 -2.73 35.92
C ILE A 751 -39.25 -2.05 37.12
N ASN A 752 -40.01 -1.31 37.94
CA ASN A 752 -39.55 -0.61 39.15
C ASN A 752 -38.41 0.39 38.87
N ILE A 753 -38.53 1.15 37.78
CA ILE A 753 -37.62 2.24 37.42
C ILE A 753 -38.36 3.59 37.37
N PRO A 754 -37.67 4.72 37.63
CA PRO A 754 -38.27 6.04 37.51
C PRO A 754 -38.71 6.31 36.07
N ALA A 755 -40.00 6.58 35.90
CA ALA A 755 -40.58 7.01 34.62
C ALA A 755 -41.51 8.21 34.86
N VAL A 756 -41.50 9.20 33.97
CA VAL A 756 -42.37 10.38 33.99
C VAL A 756 -42.99 10.56 32.62
N ALA A 757 -44.32 10.55 32.56
CA ALA A 757 -45.06 10.82 31.34
C ALA A 757 -45.33 12.32 31.17
N SER A 758 -45.17 12.78 29.94
CA SER A 758 -45.60 14.07 29.41
C SER A 758 -46.52 13.84 28.20
N PRO A 759 -47.26 14.86 27.72
CA PRO A 759 -48.12 14.68 26.55
C PRO A 759 -47.38 14.16 25.30
N GLY A 760 -46.13 14.60 25.10
CA GLY A 760 -45.33 14.22 23.93
C GLY A 760 -44.39 13.04 24.10
N PHE A 761 -44.08 12.60 25.33
CA PHE A 761 -43.05 11.57 25.58
C PHE A 761 -43.13 10.98 26.99
N VAL A 762 -42.40 9.89 27.23
CA VAL A 762 -42.11 9.33 28.56
C VAL A 762 -40.61 9.36 28.81
N ASP A 763 -40.18 10.08 29.83
CA ASP A 763 -38.78 10.07 30.27
C ASP A 763 -38.57 8.94 31.28
N VAL A 764 -37.56 8.10 31.04
CA VAL A 764 -37.19 6.94 31.85
C VAL A 764 -35.74 7.10 32.30
N ILE A 765 -35.47 6.77 33.56
CA ILE A 765 -34.10 6.55 34.02
C ILE A 765 -33.85 5.08 34.24
N LYS A 766 -32.89 4.50 33.52
CA LYS A 766 -32.34 3.19 33.86
C LYS A 766 -31.07 3.36 34.70
N ARG A 767 -30.99 2.65 35.83
CA ARG A 767 -29.80 2.59 36.67
C ARG A 767 -29.21 1.19 36.72
N GLU A 768 -27.92 1.05 36.43
CA GLU A 768 -27.17 -0.18 36.67
C GLU A 768 -25.91 0.13 37.45
N VAL A 769 -25.85 -0.26 38.74
CA VAL A 769 -24.73 -0.19 39.71
C VAL A 769 -23.97 1.15 39.83
N LEU A 770 -23.51 1.75 38.73
CA LEU A 770 -22.82 3.04 38.59
C LEU A 770 -23.31 3.92 37.42
N ASP A 771 -24.20 3.42 36.55
CA ASP A 771 -24.68 4.10 35.34
C ASP A 771 -26.08 4.66 35.53
N VAL A 772 -26.33 5.88 35.04
CA VAL A 772 -27.64 6.53 35.03
C VAL A 772 -27.90 7.04 33.62
N GLU A 773 -28.80 6.38 32.91
CA GLU A 773 -29.14 6.70 31.53
C GLU A 773 -30.53 7.34 31.46
N TYR A 774 -30.61 8.49 30.79
CA TYR A 774 -31.84 9.23 30.57
C TYR A 774 -32.36 8.94 29.17
N ILE A 775 -33.44 8.16 29.09
CA ILE A 775 -34.03 7.72 27.84
C ILE A 775 -35.42 8.33 27.70
N ARG A 776 -35.67 8.96 26.56
CA ARG A 776 -36.95 9.55 26.20
C ARG A 776 -37.66 8.68 25.19
N LEU A 777 -38.74 8.05 25.61
CA LEU A 777 -39.61 7.24 24.77
C LEU A 777 -40.67 8.14 24.12
N GLN A 778 -40.76 8.12 22.79
CA GLN A 778 -41.77 8.83 22.01
C GLN A 778 -42.62 7.84 21.24
N ILE A 779 -43.95 7.92 21.39
CA ILE A 779 -44.85 7.05 20.63
C ILE A 779 -45.03 7.61 19.21
N GLU A 780 -44.68 6.81 18.21
CA GLU A 780 -45.00 7.07 16.80
C GLU A 780 -46.36 6.45 16.44
N CYS A 781 -47.06 7.08 15.49
CA CYS A 781 -48.33 6.57 14.97
C CYS A 781 -48.33 6.79 13.46
N GLU A 782 -48.33 5.70 12.68
CA GLU A 782 -48.29 5.72 11.21
C GLU A 782 -49.45 6.52 10.58
N ASP A 783 -50.60 6.57 11.26
CA ASP A 783 -51.79 7.25 10.72
C ASP A 783 -51.66 8.79 10.74
N LEU A 784 -50.75 9.36 11.55
CA LEU A 784 -50.47 10.81 11.53
C LEU A 784 -49.79 11.28 10.24
N GLU A 785 -48.95 10.45 9.61
CA GLU A 785 -48.36 10.80 8.32
C GLU A 785 -49.45 10.85 7.24
N LYS A 786 -50.35 9.85 7.23
CA LYS A 786 -51.50 9.82 6.30
C LYS A 786 -52.45 11.00 6.51
N ILE A 787 -52.74 11.36 7.77
CA ILE A 787 -53.64 12.47 8.11
C ILE A 787 -52.99 13.82 7.81
N SER A 788 -51.68 13.99 8.06
CA SER A 788 -50.95 15.23 7.71
C SER A 788 -50.88 15.45 6.19
N ILE A 789 -50.60 14.39 5.41
CA ILE A 789 -50.63 14.45 3.95
C ILE A 789 -52.06 14.72 3.44
N SER A 790 -53.08 14.18 4.11
CA SER A 790 -54.49 14.39 3.73
C SER A 790 -55.01 15.81 4.03
N SER A 791 -54.40 16.55 4.95
CA SER A 791 -54.78 17.92 5.34
C SER A 791 -53.98 19.02 4.64
N MET A 792 -52.90 18.67 3.95
CA MET A 792 -52.10 19.59 3.13
C MET A 792 -52.83 20.07 1.87
N GLY A 793 -52.66 21.36 1.52
CA GLY A 793 -53.12 21.92 0.25
C GLY A 793 -52.46 21.23 -0.95
N THR A 794 -53.09 21.27 -2.13
CA THR A 794 -52.62 20.56 -3.35
C THR A 794 -51.17 20.91 -3.74
N HIS A 795 -50.72 22.13 -3.47
CA HIS A 795 -49.36 22.56 -3.76
C HIS A 795 -48.33 21.99 -2.76
N GLU A 796 -48.69 21.91 -1.47
CA GLU A 796 -47.88 21.31 -0.43
C GLU A 796 -47.78 19.79 -0.59
N ARG A 797 -48.87 19.12 -1.00
CA ARG A 797 -48.83 17.69 -1.40
C ARG A 797 -47.88 17.44 -2.57
N SER A 798 -47.79 18.34 -3.55
CA SER A 798 -46.83 18.19 -4.66
C SER A 798 -45.37 18.36 -4.22
N LEU A 799 -45.12 19.25 -3.25
CA LEU A 799 -43.79 19.46 -2.65
C LEU A 799 -43.40 18.28 -1.76
N TYR A 800 -44.35 17.73 -1.00
CA TYR A 800 -44.15 16.54 -0.18
C TYR A 800 -43.87 15.31 -1.04
N LYS A 801 -44.63 15.12 -2.13
CA LYS A 801 -44.41 14.06 -3.10
C LYS A 801 -43.05 14.21 -3.81
N ALA A 802 -42.66 15.43 -4.17
CA ALA A 802 -41.32 15.69 -4.70
C ALA A 802 -40.20 15.42 -3.67
N LEU A 803 -40.44 15.67 -2.37
CA LEU A 803 -39.53 15.31 -1.28
C LEU A 803 -39.48 13.81 -1.00
N GLU A 804 -40.60 13.10 -1.17
CA GLU A 804 -40.70 11.64 -1.09
C GLU A 804 -40.00 10.97 -2.26
N ASP A 805 -40.22 11.47 -3.48
CA ASP A 805 -39.50 11.05 -4.68
C ASP A 805 -37.99 11.33 -4.53
N MET A 806 -37.60 12.45 -3.91
CA MET A 806 -36.21 12.73 -3.52
C MET A 806 -35.70 11.85 -2.37
N LYS A 807 -36.56 11.36 -1.46
CA LYS A 807 -36.19 10.39 -0.39
C LYS A 807 -36.02 8.98 -0.97
N VAL A 808 -36.83 8.59 -1.95
CA VAL A 808 -36.67 7.35 -2.71
C VAL A 808 -35.43 7.42 -3.59
N GLU A 809 -35.16 8.56 -4.25
CA GLU A 809 -33.87 8.80 -4.90
C GLU A 809 -32.73 8.81 -3.89
N ARG A 810 -32.88 9.38 -2.69
CA ARG A 810 -31.86 9.32 -1.63
C ARG A 810 -31.67 7.92 -1.05
N GLN A 811 -32.68 7.07 -0.93
CA GLN A 811 -32.51 5.67 -0.52
C GLN A 811 -31.88 4.84 -1.64
N ALA A 812 -32.15 5.17 -2.92
CA ALA A 812 -31.42 4.63 -4.06
C ALA A 812 -29.96 5.15 -4.12
N TYR A 813 -29.70 6.38 -3.65
CA TYR A 813 -28.37 6.98 -3.58
C TYR A 813 -27.60 6.65 -2.30
N HIS A 814 -28.24 6.36 -1.16
CA HIS A 814 -27.56 6.08 0.13
C HIS A 814 -27.08 4.64 0.28
N GLY A 815 -27.31 3.79 -0.75
CA GLY A 815 -26.44 2.64 -1.01
C GLY A 815 -25.05 3.03 -1.51
N ASN A 816 -24.81 4.30 -1.84
CA ASN A 816 -23.57 4.84 -2.37
C ASN A 816 -23.31 6.24 -1.80
N VAL A 817 -22.65 6.33 -0.64
CA VAL A 817 -21.68 7.37 -0.23
C VAL A 817 -21.52 7.28 1.29
N PHE A 818 -20.50 6.54 1.72
CA PHE A 818 -19.68 6.84 2.90
C PHE A 818 -18.28 6.29 2.62
N VAL A 819 -17.51 7.06 1.86
CA VAL A 819 -16.04 7.06 1.91
C VAL A 819 -15.66 8.52 2.17
N GLY A 820 -15.32 8.80 3.42
CA GLY A 820 -14.69 10.04 3.88
C GLY A 820 -13.44 9.66 4.64
#